data_AF-A0A0Q6TZV2-F1
#
_entry.id   AF-A0A0Q6TZV2-F1
#
_cell.length_a   1.000
_cell.length_b   1.000
_cell.length_c   1.000
_cell.angle_alpha   90.00
_cell.angle_beta   90.00
_cell.angle_gamma   90.00
#
_symmetry.space_group_name_H-M   'P 1'
#
loop_
_entity.id
_entity.type
_entity.pdbx_description
1 polymer ?
#
loop_
_entity_poly.entity_id
_entity_poly.type
_entity_poly.pdbx_seq_one_letter_code
_entity_poly.pdbx_strand_id
1 'polypeptide(L)'
;MKIHFQTLLVTLAVLAGGAQAETQTLTVKDAKSLEAALHWARTDKRIRHIELASGNYQLAAPLVIDEALSGSAEEPFVLAAAPGARAVLSGATSLPALRWEAWKDGIWRARYAGRSFQRLWLGQAMLVRARYPNFDPANQGFGGAPDATSPERVARWHDPQGAVLHALHGARWGGVQVPILGKKADGSLLYGEQVDNNRVMPPSDRDRFVENVLEELDAPSEWFHDRKEGWLYVKPSANAQPPARGFRGSAHEALIRIEGRAEVVQHVRVQRLVFRETEPTYLKATEPLLRSDWKFYRVGAVTIENAGDIRIEDSDFADLGGHGVVVSGRAEQVAISGNHIHDIGGTAIAFVGRPEAVRSPLFEYYQRLELAAIDRTPGPKSDVYPKDSQASDNLIHDIGQIDRQATGVQLSMAARITVDHNSIYRMPRAGINIGDGTWGGHRITHNDVFDTVRMTGDHGSFNSWGRDRFWHPDRAEMDRRAASHPELALLDAVEPIVMKRNRWRCDHGWDVDLDDGASNYVIEENLMLAGGLKLREGFQRVVRNNILVNGSFHPHVWFDNGGDVFESNVVMGAHQPVEIKRWGRSVNRNFFVTEADLRDAQARGTDADSVAGDPRFAAPAKGDYTVTSEALAARIGFVNFPMDDFGVRPARLKALALHPVFPVPQQLSQTAPRAAQQLHGLSLKPVETLGEQSAAGLGDKAGLIVLSVDAGSPGAAAGLQPRDVIVGAGLQAINDVATLQALLATGRSVDLIVVRNQARTSLQWPRAAASSANPTNP
;
A
#
# COMPACT_ATOMS: atom_id res chain seq x y z
N MET A 1 26.49 -33.71 -37.24
CA MET A 1 27.41 -32.74 -36.61
C MET A 1 27.47 -33.10 -35.13
N LYS A 2 28.61 -33.62 -34.65
CA LYS A 2 28.75 -34.23 -33.30
C LYS A 2 28.70 -33.13 -32.22
N ILE A 3 27.73 -33.23 -31.31
CA ILE A 3 27.60 -32.35 -30.14
C ILE A 3 28.46 -32.96 -29.01
N HIS A 4 29.48 -32.24 -28.59
CA HIS A 4 30.29 -32.59 -27.42
C HIS A 4 29.50 -32.32 -26.14
N PHE A 5 29.02 -33.38 -25.48
CA PHE A 5 28.67 -33.34 -24.07
C PHE A 5 29.96 -33.22 -23.26
N GLN A 6 30.25 -32.02 -22.73
CA GLN A 6 31.20 -31.88 -21.63
C GLN A 6 30.53 -32.36 -20.34
N THR A 7 31.13 -33.39 -19.74
CA THR A 7 30.74 -34.00 -18.47
C THR A 7 30.80 -32.97 -17.34
N LEU A 8 29.64 -32.60 -16.79
CA LEU A 8 29.53 -31.78 -15.59
C LEU A 8 29.72 -32.70 -14.37
N LEU A 9 30.77 -32.50 -13.57
CA LEU A 9 31.00 -33.29 -12.35
C LEU A 9 29.96 -32.90 -11.28
N VAL A 10 28.92 -33.71 -11.15
CA VAL A 10 28.03 -33.74 -9.98
C VAL A 10 28.66 -34.68 -8.97
N THR A 11 28.96 -34.20 -7.77
CA THR A 11 29.53 -35.04 -6.71
C THR A 11 28.38 -35.78 -6.04
N LEU A 12 28.20 -37.05 -6.37
CA LEU A 12 27.27 -37.97 -5.71
C LEU A 12 28.00 -38.62 -4.53
N ALA A 13 27.57 -38.37 -3.29
CA ALA A 13 27.97 -39.18 -2.15
C ALA A 13 26.87 -40.23 -1.91
N VAL A 14 27.21 -41.52 -1.99
CA VAL A 14 26.30 -42.64 -1.65
C VAL A 14 27.04 -43.51 -0.64
N LEU A 15 26.51 -43.63 0.57
CA LEU A 15 26.96 -44.61 1.57
C LEU A 15 26.04 -45.83 1.45
N ALA A 16 26.61 -47.01 1.23
CA ALA A 16 25.84 -48.24 1.08
C ALA A 16 25.66 -48.93 2.44
N GLY A 17 24.43 -48.98 2.94
CA GLY A 17 23.99 -49.83 4.05
C GLY A 17 22.45 -49.90 4.06
N GLY A 18 21.88 -51.09 4.00
CA GLY A 18 20.45 -51.28 3.69
C GLY A 18 19.47 -50.77 4.75
N ALA A 19 18.55 -49.90 4.34
CA ALA A 19 17.20 -49.60 4.84
C ALA A 19 16.66 -48.43 4.00
N GLN A 20 15.33 -48.23 3.92
CA GLN A 20 14.62 -47.03 3.42
C GLN A 20 15.40 -46.11 2.46
N ALA A 21 15.06 -46.09 1.16
CA ALA A 21 15.77 -45.32 0.12
C ALA A 21 16.17 -43.91 0.63
N GLU A 22 17.46 -43.72 0.94
CA GLU A 22 17.95 -42.50 1.58
C GLU A 22 17.64 -41.27 0.72
N THR A 23 17.08 -40.24 1.35
CA THR A 23 16.90 -38.92 0.72
C THR A 23 18.27 -38.41 0.28
N GLN A 24 18.37 -38.09 -1.01
CA GLN A 24 19.59 -37.63 -1.66
C GLN A 24 19.62 -36.10 -1.75
N THR A 25 20.72 -35.51 -1.30
CA THR A 25 21.02 -34.08 -1.47
C THR A 25 21.92 -33.88 -2.70
N LEU A 26 21.56 -32.92 -3.55
CA LEU A 26 22.41 -32.45 -4.65
C LEU A 26 22.95 -31.05 -4.35
N THR A 27 24.27 -30.89 -4.40
CA THR A 27 24.90 -29.57 -4.34
C THR A 27 25.18 -29.03 -5.74
N VAL A 28 24.71 -27.83 -6.04
CA VAL A 28 24.86 -27.15 -7.34
C VAL A 28 25.69 -25.87 -7.19
N LYS A 29 26.42 -25.47 -8.24
CA LYS A 29 27.41 -24.38 -8.18
C LYS A 29 27.13 -23.23 -9.14
N ASP A 30 26.17 -23.41 -10.05
CA ASP A 30 25.78 -22.42 -11.05
C ASP A 30 24.32 -22.64 -11.50
N ALA A 31 23.77 -21.70 -12.27
CA ALA A 31 22.39 -21.76 -12.73
C ALA A 31 22.10 -22.99 -13.61
N LYS A 32 23.08 -23.46 -14.39
CA LYS A 32 22.93 -24.61 -15.29
C LYS A 32 22.83 -25.93 -14.51
N SER A 33 23.67 -26.12 -13.50
CA SER A 33 23.61 -27.27 -12.60
C SER A 33 22.34 -27.26 -11.75
N LEU A 34 21.84 -26.08 -11.35
CA LEU A 34 20.57 -25.92 -10.67
C LEU A 34 19.38 -26.39 -11.53
N GLU A 35 19.33 -25.94 -12.79
CA GLU A 35 18.28 -26.37 -13.73
C GLU A 35 18.31 -27.89 -13.96
N ALA A 36 19.50 -28.47 -14.14
CA ALA A 36 19.66 -29.91 -14.28
C ALA A 36 19.21 -30.68 -13.02
N ALA A 37 19.52 -30.18 -11.83
CA ALA A 37 19.10 -30.79 -10.56
C ALA A 37 17.58 -30.78 -10.40
N LEU A 38 16.91 -29.68 -10.75
CA LEU A 38 15.43 -29.60 -10.75
C LEU A 38 14.80 -30.55 -11.78
N HIS A 39 15.46 -30.77 -12.92
CA HIS A 39 14.99 -31.75 -13.90
C HIS A 39 15.11 -33.18 -13.35
N TRP A 40 16.23 -33.53 -12.73
CA TRP A 40 16.41 -34.86 -12.12
C TRP A 40 15.43 -35.12 -10.99
N ALA A 41 15.24 -34.15 -10.08
CA ALA A 41 14.31 -34.26 -8.96
C ALA A 41 12.85 -34.54 -9.37
N ARG A 42 12.44 -34.12 -10.58
CA ARG A 42 11.11 -34.47 -11.11
C ARG A 42 10.96 -35.98 -11.37
N THR A 43 12.03 -36.61 -11.84
CA THR A 43 12.03 -38.03 -12.26
C THR A 43 12.53 -38.99 -11.18
N ASP A 44 13.40 -38.53 -10.28
CA ASP A 44 13.96 -39.33 -9.20
C ASP A 44 13.55 -38.73 -7.85
N LYS A 45 12.55 -39.35 -7.23
CA LYS A 45 11.95 -38.92 -5.96
C LYS A 45 12.88 -39.10 -4.76
N ARG A 46 14.06 -39.69 -4.92
CA ARG A 46 15.08 -39.69 -3.86
C ARG A 46 15.74 -38.32 -3.75
N ILE A 47 15.79 -37.55 -4.83
CA ILE A 47 16.34 -36.19 -4.83
C ILE A 47 15.28 -35.24 -4.28
N ARG A 48 15.31 -35.02 -2.97
CA ARG A 48 14.42 -34.06 -2.29
C ARG A 48 15.10 -32.76 -1.93
N HIS A 49 16.42 -32.76 -1.83
CA HIS A 49 17.18 -31.62 -1.33
C HIS A 49 18.14 -31.12 -2.41
N ILE A 50 18.04 -29.84 -2.77
CA ILE A 50 18.98 -29.16 -3.67
C ILE A 50 19.61 -28.00 -2.90
N GLU A 51 20.93 -28.08 -2.71
CA GLU A 51 21.72 -27.08 -2.02
C GLU A 51 22.58 -26.25 -2.99
N LEU A 52 22.51 -24.93 -2.87
CA LEU A 52 23.27 -24.00 -3.70
C LEU A 52 24.54 -23.56 -2.96
N ALA A 53 25.70 -23.78 -3.58
CA ALA A 53 26.95 -23.18 -3.10
C ALA A 53 26.94 -21.64 -3.24
N SER A 54 27.91 -20.96 -2.63
CA SER A 54 28.07 -19.51 -2.79
C SER A 54 28.29 -19.17 -4.26
N GLY A 55 27.52 -18.23 -4.79
CA GLY A 55 27.60 -17.86 -6.20
C GLY A 55 26.47 -16.93 -6.64
N ASN A 56 26.62 -16.37 -7.84
CA ASN A 56 25.57 -15.61 -8.51
C ASN A 56 24.99 -16.45 -9.66
N TYR A 57 23.75 -16.90 -9.47
CA TYR A 57 23.01 -17.75 -10.38
C TYR A 57 22.15 -16.87 -11.28
N GLN A 58 22.73 -16.45 -12.42
CA GLN A 58 22.00 -15.72 -13.48
C GLN A 58 21.05 -16.69 -14.18
N LEU A 59 19.75 -16.52 -13.95
CA LEU A 59 18.76 -17.47 -14.44
C LEU A 59 18.51 -17.28 -15.94
N ALA A 60 18.41 -18.39 -16.68
CA ALA A 60 17.98 -18.36 -18.08
C ALA A 60 16.46 -18.16 -18.20
N ALA A 61 15.71 -18.67 -17.22
CA ALA A 61 14.26 -18.51 -17.05
C ALA A 61 13.92 -18.66 -15.55
N PRO A 62 12.74 -18.20 -15.09
CA PRO A 62 12.28 -18.47 -13.74
C PRO A 62 12.27 -19.98 -13.42
N LEU A 63 12.71 -20.34 -12.22
CA LEU A 63 12.67 -21.72 -11.74
C LEU A 63 11.22 -22.11 -11.48
N VAL A 64 10.79 -23.26 -12.00
CA VAL A 64 9.43 -23.77 -11.77
C VAL A 64 9.51 -24.94 -10.79
N ILE A 65 8.81 -24.82 -9.66
CA ILE A 65 8.51 -25.90 -8.72
C ILE A 65 7.04 -26.25 -8.92
N ASP A 66 6.80 -27.39 -9.57
CA ASP A 66 5.46 -27.89 -9.92
C ASP A 66 5.08 -29.07 -9.01
N GLU A 67 3.89 -29.65 -9.23
CA GLU A 67 3.37 -30.75 -8.42
C GLU A 67 4.26 -32.01 -8.46
N ALA A 68 5.11 -32.16 -9.48
CA ALA A 68 6.07 -33.25 -9.54
C ALA A 68 7.22 -33.07 -8.55
N LEU A 69 7.44 -31.86 -8.04
CA LEU A 69 8.45 -31.59 -7.01
C LEU A 69 7.85 -31.55 -5.60
N SER A 70 6.57 -31.86 -5.41
CA SER A 70 5.97 -31.99 -4.08
C SER A 70 6.71 -33.01 -3.21
N GLY A 71 6.83 -32.68 -1.92
CA GLY A 71 7.33 -33.56 -0.87
C GLY A 71 6.18 -34.22 -0.08
N SER A 72 6.49 -34.68 1.12
CA SER A 72 5.50 -35.03 2.16
C SER A 72 5.75 -34.22 3.43
N ALA A 73 4.86 -34.36 4.42
CA ALA A 73 5.04 -33.72 5.72
C ALA A 73 6.35 -34.13 6.42
N GLU A 74 6.77 -35.39 6.25
CA GLU A 74 8.01 -35.95 6.81
C GLU A 74 9.23 -35.67 5.93
N GLU A 75 9.07 -35.67 4.60
CA GLU A 75 10.14 -35.48 3.62
C GLU A 75 9.78 -34.37 2.62
N PRO A 76 9.87 -33.09 3.02
CA PRO A 76 9.59 -31.97 2.13
C PRO A 76 10.62 -31.87 1.01
N PHE A 77 10.23 -31.26 -0.11
CA PHE A 77 11.20 -30.83 -1.11
C PHE A 77 11.87 -29.53 -0.66
N VAL A 78 13.20 -29.50 -0.65
CA VAL A 78 14.00 -28.39 -0.11
C VAL A 78 14.90 -27.82 -1.19
N LEU A 79 14.77 -26.52 -1.45
CA LEU A 79 15.69 -25.72 -2.23
C LEU A 79 16.34 -24.68 -1.31
N ALA A 80 17.63 -24.83 -1.03
CA ALA A 80 18.30 -23.95 -0.07
C ALA A 80 19.72 -23.57 -0.48
N ALA A 81 20.28 -22.49 0.08
CA ALA A 81 21.73 -22.34 0.06
C ALA A 81 22.37 -23.43 0.94
N ALA A 82 23.59 -23.86 0.65
CA ALA A 82 24.37 -24.66 1.58
C ALA A 82 24.61 -23.88 2.90
N PRO A 83 24.81 -24.53 4.06
CA PRO A 83 25.09 -23.83 5.31
C PRO A 83 26.25 -22.82 5.19
N GLY A 84 26.00 -21.56 5.57
CA GLY A 84 26.97 -20.46 5.45
C GLY A 84 27.23 -19.94 4.03
N ALA A 85 26.60 -20.54 3.00
CA ALA A 85 26.74 -20.08 1.63
C ALA A 85 25.85 -18.86 1.35
N ARG A 86 26.33 -17.99 0.45
CA ARG A 86 25.56 -16.86 -0.09
C ARG A 86 25.21 -17.15 -1.55
N ALA A 87 24.09 -17.83 -1.77
CA ALA A 87 23.58 -18.16 -3.10
C ALA A 87 22.60 -17.08 -3.58
N VAL A 88 23.00 -16.31 -4.59
CA VAL A 88 22.17 -15.25 -5.19
C VAL A 88 21.46 -15.80 -6.41
N LEU A 89 20.13 -15.83 -6.39
CA LEU A 89 19.31 -15.97 -7.60
C LEU A 89 19.11 -14.58 -8.20
N SER A 90 19.63 -14.37 -9.41
CA SER A 90 19.57 -13.08 -10.09
C SER A 90 18.65 -13.13 -11.30
N GLY A 91 17.76 -12.13 -11.38
CA GLY A 91 16.91 -11.86 -12.52
C GLY A 91 17.61 -11.09 -13.64
N ALA A 92 18.86 -10.66 -13.43
CA ALA A 92 19.65 -9.94 -14.41
C ALA A 92 20.62 -10.85 -15.17
N THR A 93 20.93 -10.44 -16.39
CA THR A 93 21.87 -11.14 -17.27
C THR A 93 23.02 -10.23 -17.67
N SER A 94 24.20 -10.82 -17.80
CA SER A 94 25.39 -10.08 -18.22
C SER A 94 25.26 -9.64 -19.68
N LEU A 95 25.54 -8.35 -19.93
CA LEU A 95 25.65 -7.84 -21.29
C LEU A 95 26.96 -8.34 -21.94
N PRO A 96 27.00 -8.44 -23.29
CA PRO A 96 28.23 -8.73 -24.01
C PRO A 96 29.26 -7.62 -23.82
N ALA A 97 30.50 -7.84 -24.28
CA ALA A 97 31.51 -6.80 -24.26
C ALA A 97 31.09 -5.62 -25.15
N LEU A 98 30.98 -4.43 -24.57
CA LEU A 98 30.56 -3.20 -25.21
C LEU A 98 31.78 -2.43 -25.73
N ARG A 99 31.65 -1.88 -26.93
CA ARG A 99 32.65 -1.01 -27.55
C ARG A 99 32.17 0.42 -27.44
N TRP A 100 32.67 1.13 -26.43
CA TRP A 100 32.28 2.50 -26.12
C TRP A 100 32.97 3.50 -27.03
N GLU A 101 32.18 4.37 -27.64
CA GLU A 101 32.64 5.57 -28.33
C GLU A 101 32.16 6.81 -27.56
N ALA A 102 33.02 7.82 -27.50
CA ALA A 102 32.63 9.12 -26.95
C ALA A 102 31.57 9.72 -27.86
N TRP A 103 30.51 10.27 -27.28
CA TRP A 103 29.45 10.93 -28.01
C TRP A 103 29.51 12.45 -27.77
N LYS A 104 28.66 12.99 -26.89
CA LYS A 104 28.67 14.42 -26.51
C LYS A 104 28.41 14.60 -25.02
N ASP A 105 28.79 15.75 -24.47
CA ASP A 105 28.42 16.17 -23.11
C ASP A 105 28.78 15.16 -21.99
N GLY A 106 29.90 14.45 -22.17
CA GLY A 106 30.38 13.40 -21.26
C GLY A 106 29.66 12.05 -21.41
N ILE A 107 28.72 11.93 -22.35
CA ILE A 107 27.99 10.70 -22.64
C ILE A 107 28.81 9.82 -23.59
N TRP A 108 28.80 8.53 -23.30
CA TRP A 108 29.37 7.48 -24.14
C TRP A 108 28.25 6.62 -24.70
N ARG A 109 28.46 6.05 -25.88
CA ARG A 109 27.51 5.09 -26.46
C ARG A 109 28.20 3.84 -26.99
N ALA A 110 27.47 2.74 -27.04
CA ALA A 110 27.92 1.49 -27.61
C ALA A 110 26.78 0.82 -28.39
N ARG A 111 27.12 0.09 -29.45
CA ARG A 111 26.14 -0.74 -30.15
C ARG A 111 25.68 -1.87 -29.24
N TYR A 112 24.37 -2.02 -29.09
CA TYR A 112 23.77 -3.11 -28.34
C TYR A 112 22.45 -3.50 -29.00
N ALA A 113 22.36 -4.75 -29.45
CA ALA A 113 21.19 -5.33 -30.10
C ALA A 113 20.56 -6.46 -29.28
N GLY A 114 20.84 -6.49 -27.97
CA GLY A 114 20.33 -7.53 -27.07
C GLY A 114 18.92 -7.24 -26.57
N ARG A 115 18.49 -8.01 -25.56
CA ARG A 115 17.17 -7.86 -24.93
C ARG A 115 17.02 -6.47 -24.29
N SER A 116 15.79 -5.93 -24.35
CA SER A 116 15.41 -4.74 -23.59
C SER A 116 15.37 -5.04 -22.09
N PHE A 117 15.74 -4.04 -21.30
CA PHE A 117 15.73 -4.04 -19.85
C PHE A 117 15.36 -2.64 -19.38
N GLN A 118 14.75 -2.53 -18.20
CA GLN A 118 14.45 -1.24 -17.57
C GLN A 118 15.40 -0.91 -16.42
N ARG A 119 16.28 -1.84 -16.03
CA ARG A 119 17.33 -1.62 -15.03
C ARG A 119 18.68 -2.09 -15.55
N LEU A 120 19.71 -1.32 -15.26
CA LEU A 120 21.09 -1.55 -15.68
C LEU A 120 22.01 -1.38 -14.47
N TRP A 121 22.91 -2.34 -14.26
CA TRP A 121 23.94 -2.27 -13.24
C TRP A 121 25.32 -2.26 -13.86
N LEU A 122 26.25 -1.56 -13.23
CA LEU A 122 27.68 -1.67 -13.46
C LEU A 122 28.36 -2.18 -12.18
N GLY A 123 28.83 -3.42 -12.22
CA GLY A 123 29.38 -4.07 -11.02
C GLY A 123 28.28 -4.33 -9.99
N GLN A 124 28.30 -3.60 -8.87
CA GLN A 124 27.26 -3.64 -7.83
C GLN A 124 26.36 -2.40 -7.84
N ALA A 125 26.74 -1.34 -8.57
CA ALA A 125 25.99 -0.09 -8.60
C ALA A 125 24.88 -0.17 -9.66
N MET A 126 23.64 0.14 -9.26
CA MET A 126 22.55 0.39 -10.20
C MET A 126 22.74 1.78 -10.83
N LEU A 127 22.57 1.86 -12.15
CA LEU A 127 22.56 3.12 -12.89
C LEU A 127 21.13 3.68 -12.96
N VAL A 128 21.02 5.00 -13.00
CA VAL A 128 19.75 5.71 -13.07
C VAL A 128 19.26 5.72 -14.52
N ARG A 129 18.02 5.27 -14.77
CA ARG A 129 17.44 5.43 -16.11
C ARG A 129 17.18 6.92 -16.34
N ALA A 130 17.66 7.46 -17.46
CA ALA A 130 17.62 8.88 -17.78
C ALA A 130 16.23 9.48 -17.49
N ARG A 131 16.17 10.50 -16.63
CA ARG A 131 14.90 11.04 -16.12
C ARG A 131 14.95 12.52 -15.81
N TYR A 132 13.79 13.15 -15.85
CA TYR A 132 13.59 14.50 -15.34
C TYR A 132 12.50 14.56 -14.27
N PRO A 133 12.73 15.24 -13.13
CA PRO A 133 14.03 15.80 -12.73
C PRO A 133 15.06 14.69 -12.46
N ASN A 134 16.33 15.08 -12.52
CA ASN A 134 17.45 14.20 -12.20
C ASN A 134 17.27 13.60 -10.81
N PHE A 135 17.62 12.32 -10.67
CA PHE A 135 17.53 11.63 -9.40
C PHE A 135 18.45 12.29 -8.36
N ASP A 136 17.87 12.67 -7.23
CA ASP A 136 18.60 13.21 -6.08
C ASP A 136 18.49 12.24 -4.90
N PRO A 137 19.57 11.53 -4.53
CA PRO A 137 19.56 10.61 -3.39
C PRO A 137 19.35 11.30 -2.04
N ALA A 138 19.53 12.63 -1.94
CA ALA A 138 19.25 13.39 -0.73
C ALA A 138 17.76 13.74 -0.58
N ASN A 139 16.99 13.70 -1.67
CA ASN A 139 15.55 13.98 -1.65
C ASN A 139 14.78 12.73 -1.21
N GLN A 140 14.26 12.76 0.00
CA GLN A 140 13.48 11.65 0.57
C GLN A 140 12.00 11.62 0.11
N GLY A 141 11.55 12.63 -0.66
CA GLY A 141 10.20 12.70 -1.21
C GLY A 141 10.05 11.94 -2.54
N PHE A 142 8.99 12.25 -3.28
CA PHE A 142 8.70 11.59 -4.57
C PHE A 142 9.77 11.85 -5.66
N GLY A 143 10.56 12.92 -5.53
CA GLY A 143 11.60 13.29 -6.49
C GLY A 143 11.05 13.78 -7.84
N GLY A 144 9.89 14.45 -7.84
CA GLY A 144 9.23 14.98 -9.04
C GLY A 144 9.34 16.50 -9.19
N ALA A 145 8.88 17.01 -10.34
CA ALA A 145 8.80 18.43 -10.65
C ALA A 145 7.50 18.77 -11.42
N PRO A 146 6.86 19.93 -11.15
CA PRO A 146 5.64 20.32 -11.86
C PRO A 146 5.79 20.44 -13.38
N ASP A 147 6.99 20.81 -13.85
CA ASP A 147 7.31 21.02 -15.26
C ASP A 147 7.76 19.75 -16.00
N ALA A 148 7.64 18.56 -15.38
CA ALA A 148 8.11 17.30 -15.97
C ALA A 148 7.52 16.96 -17.35
N THR A 149 6.34 17.51 -17.67
CA THR A 149 5.69 17.40 -18.97
C THR A 149 5.27 18.76 -19.53
N SER A 150 5.98 19.85 -19.20
CA SER A 150 5.66 21.17 -19.74
C SER A 150 5.86 21.22 -21.26
N PRO A 151 5.12 22.07 -22.00
CA PRO A 151 5.31 22.22 -23.45
C PRO A 151 6.76 22.54 -23.83
N GLU A 152 7.43 23.39 -23.07
CA GLU A 152 8.83 23.79 -23.30
C GLU A 152 9.77 22.60 -23.18
N ARG A 153 9.53 21.73 -22.19
CA ARG A 153 10.32 20.52 -21.97
C ARG A 153 10.07 19.50 -23.07
N VAL A 154 8.80 19.19 -23.34
CA VAL A 154 8.38 18.24 -24.37
C VAL A 154 8.88 18.66 -25.74
N ALA A 155 8.95 19.97 -26.04
CA ALA A 155 9.50 20.47 -27.31
C ALA A 155 10.94 20.03 -27.57
N ARG A 156 11.75 19.78 -26.52
CA ARG A 156 13.14 19.30 -26.65
C ARG A 156 13.25 17.83 -27.04
N TRP A 157 12.25 17.02 -26.74
CA TRP A 157 12.30 15.56 -26.93
C TRP A 157 12.11 15.22 -28.40
N HIS A 158 13.07 14.57 -29.05
CA HIS A 158 12.91 14.14 -30.43
C HIS A 158 11.87 13.01 -30.55
N ASP A 159 12.02 11.97 -29.73
CA ASP A 159 11.15 10.80 -29.73
C ASP A 159 10.93 10.27 -28.30
N PRO A 160 9.83 10.66 -27.63
CA PRO A 160 9.54 10.21 -26.27
C PRO A 160 8.80 8.87 -26.23
N GLN A 161 8.68 8.15 -27.35
CA GLN A 161 7.97 6.86 -27.35
C GLN A 161 8.68 5.84 -26.44
N GLY A 162 7.91 5.28 -25.51
CA GLY A 162 8.43 4.35 -24.50
C GLY A 162 8.90 5.03 -23.21
N ALA A 163 8.82 6.36 -23.14
CA ALA A 163 8.93 7.07 -21.87
C ALA A 163 7.75 6.75 -20.94
N VAL A 164 7.93 6.96 -19.65
CA VAL A 164 6.86 6.76 -18.65
C VAL A 164 6.77 8.01 -17.78
N LEU A 165 5.57 8.54 -17.66
CA LEU A 165 5.22 9.50 -16.62
C LEU A 165 4.89 8.74 -15.34
N HIS A 166 5.72 8.92 -14.33
CA HIS A 166 5.49 8.48 -12.97
C HIS A 166 4.91 9.65 -12.17
N ALA A 167 3.80 9.45 -11.48
CA ALA A 167 3.18 10.49 -10.67
C ALA A 167 2.52 9.92 -9.41
N LEU A 168 2.22 10.80 -8.46
CA LEU A 168 1.17 10.49 -7.48
C LEU A 168 -0.21 10.65 -8.11
N HIS A 169 -1.19 9.94 -7.57
CA HIS A 169 -2.60 10.19 -7.80
C HIS A 169 -2.95 11.67 -7.52
N GLY A 170 -3.90 12.27 -8.24
CA GLY A 170 -4.24 13.70 -8.07
C GLY A 170 -4.69 14.10 -6.67
N ALA A 171 -5.16 13.14 -5.86
CA ALA A 171 -5.47 13.30 -4.44
C ALA A 171 -4.44 12.62 -3.49
N ARG A 172 -3.29 12.20 -4.03
CA ARG A 172 -2.17 11.55 -3.32
C ARG A 172 -2.48 10.18 -2.68
N TRP A 173 -3.53 9.51 -3.12
CA TRP A 173 -3.92 8.15 -2.69
C TRP A 173 -3.12 7.03 -3.36
N GLY A 174 -1.81 7.21 -3.53
CA GLY A 174 -0.92 6.22 -4.17
C GLY A 174 -0.25 6.70 -5.45
N GLY A 175 0.45 5.78 -6.11
CA GLY A 175 1.17 6.01 -7.37
C GLY A 175 0.30 5.82 -8.60
N VAL A 176 0.72 6.44 -9.70
CA VAL A 176 0.09 6.37 -11.02
C VAL A 176 1.20 6.32 -12.08
N GLN A 177 1.06 5.42 -13.04
CA GLN A 177 2.02 5.27 -14.15
C GLN A 177 1.30 5.46 -15.48
N VAL A 178 1.87 6.28 -16.35
CA VAL A 178 1.29 6.58 -17.68
C VAL A 178 2.36 6.40 -18.76
N PRO A 179 2.26 5.37 -19.61
CA PRO A 179 3.14 5.23 -20.77
C PRO A 179 2.99 6.42 -21.72
N ILE A 180 4.10 6.86 -22.32
CA ILE A 180 4.13 7.86 -23.38
C ILE A 180 4.35 7.13 -24.71
N LEU A 181 3.37 7.25 -25.60
CA LEU A 181 3.32 6.55 -26.89
C LEU A 181 4.00 7.34 -28.03
N GLY A 182 4.38 8.59 -27.75
CA GLY A 182 5.02 9.49 -28.70
C GLY A 182 4.47 10.91 -28.58
N LYS A 183 4.50 11.65 -29.70
CA LYS A 183 3.93 12.99 -29.83
C LYS A 183 2.73 12.98 -30.77
N LYS A 184 1.77 13.86 -30.50
CA LYS A 184 0.69 14.21 -31.42
C LYS A 184 1.20 15.20 -32.49
N ALA A 185 0.38 15.45 -33.51
CA ALA A 185 0.70 16.39 -34.59
C ALA A 185 0.91 17.84 -34.11
N ASP A 186 0.30 18.22 -32.98
CA ASP A 186 0.48 19.54 -32.34
C ASP A 186 1.73 19.63 -31.45
N GLY A 187 2.54 18.56 -31.37
CA GLY A 187 3.75 18.49 -30.55
C GLY A 187 3.53 18.09 -29.08
N SER A 188 2.27 17.98 -28.62
CA SER A 188 1.95 17.50 -27.28
C SER A 188 2.14 15.98 -27.13
N LEU A 189 2.24 15.48 -25.90
CA LEU A 189 2.42 14.04 -25.64
C LEU A 189 1.16 13.24 -25.96
N LEU A 190 1.36 12.07 -26.56
CA LEU A 190 0.35 11.02 -26.68
C LEU A 190 0.52 10.05 -25.52
N TYR A 191 -0.41 10.06 -24.57
CA TYR A 191 -0.39 9.15 -23.41
C TYR A 191 -1.14 7.84 -23.70
N GLY A 192 -0.65 6.76 -23.09
CA GLY A 192 -1.34 5.47 -23.00
C GLY A 192 -2.28 5.39 -21.81
N GLU A 193 -2.76 4.18 -21.51
CA GLU A 193 -3.64 3.93 -20.37
C GLU A 193 -2.91 4.13 -19.03
N GLN A 194 -3.61 4.71 -18.07
CA GLN A 194 -3.16 4.86 -16.69
C GLN A 194 -3.29 3.55 -15.90
N VAL A 195 -2.22 3.15 -15.21
CA VAL A 195 -2.16 1.92 -14.38
C VAL A 195 -1.77 2.22 -12.93
N ASP A 196 -1.56 1.16 -12.12
CA ASP A 196 -1.29 1.15 -10.66
C ASP A 196 -2.45 1.57 -9.75
N ASN A 197 -3.13 2.68 -10.04
CA ASN A 197 -4.26 3.16 -9.24
C ASN A 197 -5.60 2.76 -9.86
N ASN A 198 -6.49 2.20 -9.05
CA ASN A 198 -7.83 1.78 -9.44
C ASN A 198 -8.88 2.89 -9.21
N ARG A 199 -8.57 3.89 -8.38
CA ARG A 199 -9.35 5.11 -8.27
C ARG A 199 -8.90 6.08 -9.36
N VAL A 200 -9.70 6.20 -10.42
CA VAL A 200 -9.27 6.94 -11.61
C VAL A 200 -9.40 8.45 -11.39
N MET A 201 -8.27 9.13 -11.30
CA MET A 201 -8.16 10.59 -11.40
C MET A 201 -6.91 10.98 -12.19
N PRO A 202 -6.85 12.23 -12.71
CA PRO A 202 -5.64 12.75 -13.33
C PRO A 202 -4.40 12.63 -12.41
N PRO A 203 -3.22 12.38 -12.97
CA PRO A 203 -1.95 12.45 -12.24
C PRO A 203 -1.76 13.80 -11.52
N SER A 204 -1.06 13.78 -10.39
CA SER A 204 -0.65 14.99 -9.66
C SER A 204 0.04 15.97 -10.58
N ASP A 205 -0.29 17.25 -10.43
CA ASP A 205 0.30 18.30 -11.23
C ASP A 205 1.69 18.74 -10.74
N ARG A 206 2.07 18.31 -9.54
CA ARG A 206 3.31 18.68 -8.85
C ARG A 206 4.25 17.49 -8.64
N ASP A 207 3.68 16.37 -8.23
CA ASP A 207 4.41 15.20 -7.77
C ASP A 207 4.55 14.19 -8.93
N ARG A 208 5.39 14.55 -9.92
CA ARG A 208 5.56 13.77 -11.15
C ARG A 208 6.98 13.86 -11.75
N PHE A 209 7.44 12.80 -12.39
CA PHE A 209 8.68 12.76 -13.15
C PHE A 209 8.50 11.92 -14.42
N VAL A 210 9.36 12.13 -15.41
CA VAL A 210 9.38 11.31 -16.64
C VAL A 210 10.73 10.63 -16.74
N GLU A 211 10.74 9.34 -17.05
CA GLU A 211 11.97 8.60 -17.35
C GLU A 211 11.96 8.04 -18.78
N ASN A 212 13.14 7.58 -19.21
CA ASN A 212 13.39 6.95 -20.50
C ASN A 212 13.24 7.90 -21.70
N VAL A 213 13.89 9.06 -21.60
CA VAL A 213 14.02 10.04 -22.68
C VAL A 213 15.50 10.37 -22.87
N LEU A 214 16.01 10.26 -24.11
CA LEU A 214 17.42 10.49 -24.40
C LEU A 214 17.89 11.91 -24.04
N GLU A 215 17.03 12.91 -24.27
CA GLU A 215 17.34 14.31 -23.99
C GLU A 215 17.34 14.66 -22.50
N GLU A 216 16.87 13.75 -21.63
CA GLU A 216 16.99 13.87 -20.17
C GLU A 216 18.14 13.01 -19.63
N LEU A 217 19.02 12.46 -20.50
CA LEU A 217 20.30 11.85 -20.10
C LEU A 217 21.34 12.96 -19.87
N ASP A 218 21.33 13.56 -18.70
CA ASP A 218 22.18 14.72 -18.41
C ASP A 218 22.88 14.70 -17.03
N ALA A 219 22.56 13.74 -16.16
CA ALA A 219 23.22 13.56 -14.86
C ALA A 219 24.23 12.41 -14.83
N PRO A 220 25.23 12.46 -13.91
CA PRO A 220 26.16 11.36 -13.70
C PRO A 220 25.46 10.05 -13.31
N SER A 221 25.96 8.93 -13.82
CA SER A 221 25.43 7.57 -13.63
C SER A 221 24.08 7.30 -14.29
N GLU A 222 23.66 8.15 -15.23
CA GLU A 222 22.46 7.90 -16.01
C GLU A 222 22.73 7.04 -17.27
N TRP A 223 21.68 6.40 -17.78
CA TRP A 223 21.73 5.63 -19.02
C TRP A 223 20.42 5.71 -19.81
N PHE A 224 20.51 5.46 -21.12
CA PHE A 224 19.36 5.34 -22.03
C PHE A 224 19.62 4.25 -23.08
N HIS A 225 18.63 3.42 -23.37
CA HIS A 225 18.73 2.39 -24.41
C HIS A 225 17.81 2.73 -25.58
N ASP A 226 18.41 3.23 -26.65
CA ASP A 226 17.75 3.46 -27.92
C ASP A 226 17.62 2.15 -28.70
N ARG A 227 16.43 1.56 -28.62
CA ARG A 227 16.13 0.30 -29.29
C ARG A 227 15.92 0.45 -30.80
N LYS A 228 15.51 1.64 -31.26
CA LYS A 228 15.22 1.87 -32.67
C LYS A 228 16.52 1.95 -33.45
N GLU A 229 17.48 2.69 -32.91
CA GLU A 229 18.79 2.87 -33.53
C GLU A 229 19.84 1.87 -33.03
N GLY A 230 19.56 1.08 -31.98
CA GLY A 230 20.45 0.02 -31.48
C GLY A 230 21.66 0.56 -30.71
N TRP A 231 21.46 1.60 -29.90
CA TRP A 231 22.48 2.25 -29.09
C TRP A 231 22.16 2.18 -27.60
N LEU A 232 23.16 1.85 -26.79
CA LEU A 232 23.14 2.05 -25.34
C LEU A 232 23.99 3.28 -25.02
N TYR A 233 23.40 4.27 -24.36
CA TYR A 233 24.04 5.50 -23.91
C TYR A 233 24.25 5.44 -22.40
N VAL A 234 25.40 5.89 -21.92
CA VAL A 234 25.72 6.00 -20.49
C VAL A 234 26.48 7.30 -20.25
N LYS A 235 26.09 8.04 -19.21
CA LYS A 235 26.85 9.15 -18.65
C LYS A 235 27.57 8.66 -17.39
N PRO A 236 28.87 8.30 -17.46
CA PRO A 236 29.59 7.76 -16.31
C PRO A 236 29.71 8.79 -15.17
N SER A 237 29.88 8.30 -13.95
CA SER A 237 30.02 9.15 -12.75
C SER A 237 31.29 10.02 -12.77
N ALA A 238 32.38 9.46 -13.33
CA ALA A 238 33.58 10.19 -13.68
C ALA A 238 33.60 10.42 -15.20
N ASN A 239 34.17 11.53 -15.66
CA ASN A 239 34.39 11.82 -17.08
C ASN A 239 35.47 10.91 -17.70
N ALA A 240 35.25 9.59 -17.64
CA ALA A 240 36.15 8.55 -18.12
C ALA A 240 35.38 7.53 -18.96
N GLN A 241 36.09 6.84 -19.86
CA GLN A 241 35.49 5.80 -20.69
C GLN A 241 34.89 4.68 -19.81
N PRO A 242 33.62 4.29 -20.02
CA PRO A 242 33.04 3.17 -19.31
C PRO A 242 33.77 1.85 -19.64
N PRO A 243 33.81 0.88 -18.71
CA PRO A 243 34.48 -0.39 -18.98
C PRO A 243 33.74 -1.20 -20.05
N ALA A 244 34.49 -1.99 -20.83
CA ALA A 244 33.89 -2.84 -21.87
C ALA A 244 33.02 -3.98 -21.31
N ARG A 245 33.17 -4.34 -20.03
CA ARG A 245 32.46 -5.45 -19.36
C ARG A 245 31.99 -5.02 -17.98
N GLY A 246 31.12 -5.82 -17.37
CA GLY A 246 30.61 -5.60 -16.01
C GLY A 246 29.18 -5.06 -15.96
N PHE A 247 28.57 -4.81 -17.12
CA PHE A 247 27.17 -4.42 -17.22
C PHE A 247 26.24 -5.63 -17.10
N ARG A 248 25.18 -5.49 -16.31
CA ARG A 248 24.07 -6.45 -16.23
C ARG A 248 22.76 -5.72 -16.46
N GLY A 249 21.86 -6.29 -17.25
CA GLY A 249 20.52 -5.78 -17.48
C GLY A 249 19.48 -6.72 -16.88
N SER A 250 18.41 -6.17 -16.31
CA SER A 250 17.29 -6.98 -15.82
C SER A 250 16.68 -7.80 -16.95
N ALA A 251 16.20 -9.01 -16.64
CA ALA A 251 15.64 -9.91 -17.65
C ALA A 251 14.39 -10.64 -17.15
N HIS A 252 14.29 -10.98 -15.87
CA HIS A 252 13.15 -11.75 -15.36
C HIS A 252 12.40 -10.99 -14.27
N GLU A 253 11.08 -11.07 -14.31
CA GLU A 253 10.18 -10.47 -13.33
C GLU A 253 10.00 -11.38 -12.11
N ALA A 254 10.10 -12.70 -12.33
CA ALA A 254 10.08 -13.74 -11.30
C ALA A 254 11.38 -14.53 -11.30
N LEU A 255 11.74 -15.08 -10.14
CA LEU A 255 12.89 -15.98 -9.97
C LEU A 255 12.44 -17.40 -9.68
N ILE A 256 11.40 -17.57 -8.87
CA ILE A 256 10.77 -18.85 -8.57
C ILE A 256 9.26 -18.76 -8.76
N ARG A 257 8.69 -19.78 -9.40
CA ARG A 257 7.25 -20.01 -9.50
C ARG A 257 6.93 -21.36 -8.88
N ILE A 258 6.19 -21.36 -7.78
CA ILE A 258 5.68 -22.55 -7.09
C ILE A 258 4.22 -22.69 -7.49
N GLU A 259 3.97 -23.45 -8.54
CA GLU A 259 2.68 -23.42 -9.23
C GLU A 259 2.23 -24.80 -9.66
N GLY A 260 1.10 -25.22 -9.12
CA GLY A 260 0.47 -26.50 -9.45
C GLY A 260 -0.36 -26.38 -10.72
N ARG A 261 -0.20 -27.28 -11.69
CA ARG A 261 -0.95 -27.23 -12.96
C ARG A 261 -2.20 -28.09 -12.92
N ALA A 262 -2.04 -29.38 -12.64
CA ALA A 262 -3.15 -30.32 -12.48
C ALA A 262 -3.52 -30.49 -11.01
N GLU A 263 -2.50 -30.57 -10.15
CA GLU A 263 -2.62 -30.81 -8.72
C GLU A 263 -1.98 -29.69 -7.91
N VAL A 264 -2.27 -29.65 -6.62
CA VAL A 264 -1.67 -28.70 -5.67
C VAL A 264 -0.20 -29.06 -5.43
N VAL A 265 0.71 -28.08 -5.47
CA VAL A 265 2.10 -28.27 -5.01
C VAL A 265 2.13 -28.37 -3.48
N GLN A 266 2.76 -29.39 -2.91
CA GLN A 266 2.75 -29.62 -1.46
C GLN A 266 4.14 -29.78 -0.85
N HIS A 267 4.29 -29.32 0.39
CA HIS A 267 5.45 -29.57 1.25
C HIS A 267 6.78 -29.13 0.61
N VAL A 268 6.87 -27.85 0.28
CA VAL A 268 8.07 -27.23 -0.33
C VAL A 268 8.69 -26.23 0.61
N ARG A 269 10.02 -26.25 0.74
CA ARG A 269 10.79 -25.26 1.50
C ARG A 269 11.82 -24.58 0.60
N VAL A 270 11.80 -23.26 0.57
CA VAL A 270 12.79 -22.41 -0.08
C VAL A 270 13.46 -21.58 1.00
N GLN A 271 14.76 -21.79 1.22
CA GLN A 271 15.40 -21.29 2.43
C GLN A 271 16.80 -20.72 2.21
N ARG A 272 17.16 -19.68 2.97
CA ARG A 272 18.52 -19.12 3.05
C ARG A 272 19.08 -18.66 1.69
N LEU A 273 18.21 -18.23 0.78
CA LEU A 273 18.60 -17.72 -0.55
C LEU A 273 18.62 -16.19 -0.56
N VAL A 274 19.31 -15.64 -1.55
CA VAL A 274 19.29 -14.19 -1.83
C VAL A 274 18.63 -13.98 -3.20
N PHE A 275 17.53 -13.23 -3.24
CA PHE A 275 16.75 -12.91 -4.44
C PHE A 275 17.05 -11.48 -4.88
N ARG A 276 17.58 -11.27 -6.09
CA ARG A 276 17.90 -9.91 -6.57
C ARG A 276 17.64 -9.67 -8.06
N GLU A 277 17.65 -8.38 -8.39
CA GLU A 277 17.81 -7.86 -9.75
C GLU A 277 16.67 -8.26 -10.73
N THR A 278 15.42 -8.29 -10.24
CA THR A 278 14.27 -8.51 -11.11
C THR A 278 13.87 -7.27 -11.90
N GLU A 279 13.23 -7.50 -13.03
CA GLU A 279 12.66 -6.48 -13.92
C GLU A 279 11.45 -5.78 -13.25
N PRO A 280 11.30 -4.45 -13.41
CA PRO A 280 10.11 -3.73 -12.97
C PRO A 280 8.81 -4.18 -13.64
N THR A 281 7.74 -4.26 -12.84
CA THR A 281 6.42 -4.75 -13.27
C THR A 281 5.30 -3.72 -13.20
N TYR A 282 5.58 -2.47 -12.82
CA TYR A 282 4.57 -1.43 -12.58
C TYR A 282 3.62 -1.21 -13.77
N LEU A 283 4.11 -1.21 -15.02
CA LEU A 283 3.23 -1.08 -16.21
C LEU A 283 2.25 -2.24 -16.41
N LYS A 284 2.40 -3.34 -15.66
CA LYS A 284 1.54 -4.54 -15.73
C LYS A 284 0.53 -4.63 -14.60
N ALA A 285 0.53 -3.69 -13.65
CA ALA A 285 -0.46 -3.64 -12.59
C ALA A 285 -1.78 -3.08 -13.14
N THR A 286 -2.49 -3.92 -13.89
CA THR A 286 -3.74 -3.58 -14.58
C THR A 286 -4.96 -4.20 -13.92
N GLU A 287 -4.77 -5.22 -13.07
CA GLU A 287 -5.88 -5.93 -12.45
C GLU A 287 -6.42 -5.16 -11.23
N PRO A 288 -7.69 -4.70 -11.24
CA PRO A 288 -8.26 -4.03 -10.08
C PRO A 288 -8.53 -5.03 -8.95
N LEU A 289 -8.10 -4.69 -7.73
CA LEU A 289 -8.58 -5.37 -6.53
C LEU A 289 -9.98 -4.86 -6.15
N LEU A 290 -10.71 -5.57 -5.29
CA LEU A 290 -12.14 -5.35 -5.03
C LEU A 290 -12.44 -3.96 -4.44
N ARG A 291 -12.80 -2.99 -5.30
CA ARG A 291 -13.04 -1.58 -4.94
C ARG A 291 -11.95 -0.96 -4.05
N SER A 292 -10.78 -1.57 -4.09
CA SER A 292 -9.55 -1.08 -3.50
C SER A 292 -8.99 0.03 -4.39
N ASP A 293 -8.15 0.91 -3.86
CA ASP A 293 -7.43 1.87 -4.69
C ASP A 293 -6.28 1.18 -5.48
N TRP A 294 -5.96 -0.09 -5.21
CA TRP A 294 -4.93 -0.87 -5.89
C TRP A 294 -5.39 -1.47 -7.22
N LYS A 295 -4.59 -1.27 -8.26
CA LYS A 295 -4.40 -2.29 -9.30
C LYS A 295 -3.16 -3.13 -8.97
N PHE A 296 -3.16 -4.39 -9.40
CA PHE A 296 -2.18 -5.38 -8.97
C PHE A 296 -1.61 -6.16 -10.14
N TYR A 297 -0.37 -6.63 -9.99
CA TYR A 297 0.23 -7.62 -10.88
C TYR A 297 0.62 -8.85 -10.06
N ARG A 298 0.08 -10.01 -10.43
CA ARG A 298 0.18 -11.25 -9.65
C ARG A 298 1.53 -11.98 -9.79
N VAL A 299 2.63 -11.23 -9.88
CA VAL A 299 3.98 -11.80 -9.99
C VAL A 299 4.92 -11.09 -9.03
N GLY A 300 5.59 -11.88 -8.21
CA GLY A 300 6.74 -11.44 -7.42
C GLY A 300 8.02 -12.15 -7.83
N ALA A 301 9.12 -11.84 -7.15
CA ALA A 301 10.35 -12.64 -7.26
C ALA A 301 10.09 -14.11 -6.90
N VAL A 302 9.18 -14.36 -5.96
CA VAL A 302 8.58 -15.68 -5.71
C VAL A 302 7.07 -15.58 -5.89
N THR A 303 6.51 -16.39 -6.79
CA THR A 303 5.06 -16.54 -6.96
C THR A 303 4.63 -17.92 -6.48
N ILE A 304 3.54 -17.97 -5.71
CA ILE A 304 2.94 -19.20 -5.17
C ILE A 304 1.47 -19.21 -5.55
N GLU A 305 1.02 -20.21 -6.32
CA GLU A 305 -0.39 -20.39 -6.69
C GLU A 305 -0.73 -21.86 -6.87
N ASN A 306 -1.94 -22.26 -6.48
CA ASN A 306 -2.36 -23.67 -6.44
C ASN A 306 -1.39 -24.54 -5.62
N ALA A 307 -1.15 -24.14 -4.36
CA ALA A 307 -0.12 -24.72 -3.50
C ALA A 307 -0.56 -24.85 -2.02
N GLY A 308 0.02 -25.79 -1.28
CA GLY A 308 -0.25 -26.10 0.12
C GLY A 308 1.04 -26.38 0.91
N ASP A 309 1.15 -25.93 2.16
CA ASP A 309 2.35 -26.12 3.00
C ASP A 309 3.66 -25.73 2.30
N ILE A 310 3.76 -24.44 1.99
CA ILE A 310 4.93 -23.84 1.34
C ILE A 310 5.65 -22.94 2.34
N ARG A 311 6.97 -23.07 2.45
CA ARG A 311 7.81 -22.31 3.37
C ARG A 311 8.85 -21.48 2.62
N ILE A 312 8.82 -20.15 2.79
CA ILE A 312 9.82 -19.21 2.28
C ILE A 312 10.54 -18.61 3.49
N GLU A 313 11.75 -19.09 3.78
CA GLU A 313 12.37 -18.87 5.11
C GLU A 313 13.79 -18.32 5.05
N ASP A 314 14.14 -17.51 6.04
CA ASP A 314 15.51 -17.05 6.33
C ASP A 314 16.26 -16.46 5.12
N SER A 315 15.53 -15.86 4.19
CA SER A 315 16.07 -15.37 2.93
C SER A 315 16.21 -13.84 2.90
N ASP A 316 16.90 -13.35 1.88
CA ASP A 316 17.12 -11.91 1.61
C ASP A 316 16.54 -11.56 0.23
N PHE A 317 15.67 -10.56 0.18
CA PHE A 317 15.06 -10.04 -1.04
C PHE A 317 15.49 -8.58 -1.19
N ALA A 318 16.33 -8.31 -2.18
CA ALA A 318 16.91 -6.98 -2.38
C ALA A 318 16.98 -6.58 -3.86
N ASP A 319 16.91 -5.29 -4.16
CA ASP A 319 16.98 -4.77 -5.53
C ASP A 319 15.96 -5.41 -6.50
N LEU A 320 14.75 -5.68 -6.06
CA LEU A 320 13.71 -6.24 -6.94
C LEU A 320 12.96 -5.13 -7.67
N GLY A 321 12.64 -5.33 -8.94
CA GLY A 321 11.88 -4.35 -9.73
C GLY A 321 10.38 -4.32 -9.40
N GLY A 322 9.85 -5.41 -8.86
CA GLY A 322 8.44 -5.59 -8.53
C GLY A 322 8.23 -6.09 -7.10
N HIS A 323 7.28 -7.00 -6.92
CA HIS A 323 6.92 -7.57 -5.63
C HIS A 323 7.95 -8.59 -5.11
N GLY A 324 8.01 -8.78 -3.79
CA GLY A 324 8.83 -9.81 -3.15
C GLY A 324 8.23 -11.21 -3.30
N VAL A 325 7.24 -11.53 -2.47
CA VAL A 325 6.50 -12.80 -2.50
C VAL A 325 5.02 -12.54 -2.78
N VAL A 326 4.47 -13.20 -3.79
CA VAL A 326 3.04 -13.13 -4.14
C VAL A 326 2.42 -14.52 -3.97
N VAL A 327 1.53 -14.64 -3.00
CA VAL A 327 0.66 -15.81 -2.77
C VAL A 327 -0.68 -15.52 -3.42
N SER A 328 -1.02 -16.25 -4.48
CA SER A 328 -2.17 -15.95 -5.32
C SER A 328 -3.12 -17.13 -5.47
N GLY A 329 -4.40 -16.79 -5.67
CA GLY A 329 -5.44 -17.78 -5.93
C GLY A 329 -5.52 -18.83 -4.84
N ARG A 330 -5.77 -20.09 -5.23
CA ARG A 330 -5.84 -21.20 -4.28
C ARG A 330 -4.47 -21.43 -3.62
N ALA A 331 -4.31 -21.04 -2.36
CA ALA A 331 -3.12 -21.36 -1.60
C ALA A 331 -3.44 -21.52 -0.12
N GLU A 332 -2.86 -22.50 0.56
CA GLU A 332 -3.10 -22.70 1.99
C GLU A 332 -1.84 -23.09 2.75
N GLN A 333 -1.77 -22.72 4.04
CA GLN A 333 -0.63 -23.06 4.90
C GLN A 333 0.72 -22.57 4.35
N VAL A 334 0.73 -21.42 3.69
CA VAL A 334 1.97 -20.78 3.23
C VAL A 334 2.58 -19.98 4.37
N ALA A 335 3.85 -20.23 4.70
CA ALA A 335 4.59 -19.45 5.68
C ALA A 335 5.75 -18.69 5.03
N ILE A 336 5.78 -17.38 5.25
CA ILE A 336 6.84 -16.49 4.81
C ILE A 336 7.47 -15.91 6.07
N SER A 337 8.63 -16.43 6.48
CA SER A 337 9.18 -16.10 7.79
C SER A 337 10.69 -15.93 7.90
N GLY A 338 11.14 -15.04 8.79
CA GLY A 338 12.56 -14.79 9.01
C GLY A 338 13.27 -14.10 7.84
N ASN A 339 12.52 -13.50 6.90
CA ASN A 339 13.09 -12.87 5.72
C ASN A 339 13.49 -11.41 5.97
N HIS A 340 14.51 -10.96 5.25
CA HIS A 340 14.84 -9.54 5.11
C HIS A 340 14.41 -9.09 3.72
N ILE A 341 13.48 -8.15 3.61
CA ILE A 341 12.93 -7.67 2.33
C ILE A 341 13.14 -6.17 2.25
N HIS A 342 14.00 -5.72 1.34
CA HIS A 342 14.35 -4.31 1.26
C HIS A 342 14.73 -3.82 -0.13
N ASP A 343 14.66 -2.51 -0.37
CA ASP A 343 15.06 -1.88 -1.64
C ASP A 343 14.35 -2.50 -2.86
N ILE A 344 13.03 -2.74 -2.76
CA ILE A 344 12.22 -3.33 -3.83
C ILE A 344 11.22 -2.33 -4.43
N GLY A 345 10.85 -2.56 -5.69
CA GLY A 345 9.98 -1.68 -6.46
C GLY A 345 8.53 -1.65 -6.00
N GLY A 346 7.99 -2.76 -5.46
CA GLY A 346 6.58 -2.89 -5.07
C GLY A 346 6.37 -3.51 -3.68
N THR A 347 5.18 -4.11 -3.47
CA THR A 347 4.79 -4.81 -2.22
C THR A 347 5.73 -5.95 -1.83
N ALA A 348 6.07 -6.07 -0.54
CA ALA A 348 6.97 -7.11 -0.04
C ALA A 348 6.31 -8.50 0.01
N ILE A 349 5.14 -8.60 0.64
CA ILE A 349 4.38 -9.84 0.75
C ILE A 349 2.92 -9.56 0.40
N ALA A 350 2.35 -10.32 -0.54
CA ALA A 350 0.96 -10.18 -0.93
C ALA A 350 0.21 -11.51 -0.87
N PHE A 351 -0.92 -11.55 -0.16
CA PHE A 351 -1.90 -12.64 -0.18
C PHE A 351 -3.13 -12.15 -0.94
N VAL A 352 -3.27 -12.55 -2.19
CA VAL A 352 -4.30 -12.04 -3.10
C VAL A 352 -5.07 -13.17 -3.78
N GLY A 353 -6.31 -13.39 -3.35
CA GLY A 353 -7.24 -14.33 -3.99
C GLY A 353 -7.69 -13.89 -5.37
N ARG A 354 -8.47 -14.75 -6.03
CA ARG A 354 -9.02 -14.50 -7.36
C ARG A 354 -10.47 -13.99 -7.24
N PRO A 355 -10.92 -13.05 -8.09
CA PRO A 355 -12.29 -12.53 -8.01
C PRO A 355 -13.38 -13.60 -8.15
N GLU A 356 -13.09 -14.75 -8.77
CA GLU A 356 -14.01 -15.88 -8.87
C GLU A 356 -14.29 -16.57 -7.51
N ALA A 357 -13.46 -16.32 -6.49
CA ALA A 357 -13.74 -16.71 -5.11
C ALA A 357 -14.78 -15.82 -4.44
N VAL A 358 -15.11 -14.67 -5.03
CA VAL A 358 -15.96 -13.64 -4.43
C VAL A 358 -17.37 -13.72 -4.96
N ARG A 359 -18.34 -13.45 -4.08
CA ARG A 359 -19.76 -13.35 -4.45
C ARG A 359 -20.07 -11.90 -4.78
N SER A 360 -20.63 -11.69 -5.97
CA SER A 360 -20.95 -10.35 -6.50
C SER A 360 -19.77 -9.35 -6.44
N PRO A 361 -18.60 -9.70 -7.01
CA PRO A 361 -17.43 -8.83 -6.97
C PRO A 361 -17.72 -7.49 -7.67
N LEU A 362 -17.23 -6.42 -7.05
CA LEU A 362 -17.22 -5.06 -7.60
C LEU A 362 -15.77 -4.58 -7.59
N PHE A 363 -15.39 -3.77 -8.56
CA PHE A 363 -13.99 -3.43 -8.82
C PHE A 363 -13.71 -1.93 -8.75
N GLU A 364 -14.62 -1.06 -9.18
CA GLU A 364 -14.41 0.40 -9.14
C GLU A 364 -15.30 1.04 -8.05
N TYR A 365 -14.84 2.13 -7.44
CA TYR A 365 -15.47 2.80 -6.29
C TYR A 365 -16.99 3.05 -6.46
N TYR A 366 -17.42 3.50 -7.64
CA TYR A 366 -18.83 3.84 -7.89
C TYR A 366 -19.69 2.66 -8.35
N GLN A 367 -19.09 1.47 -8.54
CA GLN A 367 -19.86 0.27 -8.83
C GLN A 367 -20.70 -0.10 -7.60
N ARG A 368 -21.95 -0.52 -7.87
CA ARG A 368 -22.97 -0.76 -6.85
C ARG A 368 -23.87 -1.92 -7.22
N LEU A 369 -24.51 -2.49 -6.20
CA LEU A 369 -25.56 -3.49 -6.34
C LEU A 369 -26.84 -2.95 -5.71
N GLU A 370 -27.97 -3.20 -6.36
CA GLU A 370 -29.28 -3.02 -5.73
C GLU A 370 -29.41 -3.99 -4.55
N LEU A 371 -30.05 -3.56 -3.47
CA LEU A 371 -30.19 -4.36 -2.24
C LEU A 371 -30.81 -5.74 -2.49
N ALA A 372 -31.77 -5.83 -3.43
CA ALA A 372 -32.42 -7.09 -3.81
C ALA A 372 -31.53 -8.05 -4.62
N ALA A 373 -30.43 -7.54 -5.22
CA ALA A 373 -29.50 -8.32 -6.04
C ALA A 373 -28.29 -8.85 -5.25
N ILE A 374 -28.19 -8.54 -3.96
CA ILE A 374 -27.11 -9.02 -3.09
C ILE A 374 -27.28 -10.52 -2.84
N ASP A 375 -26.26 -11.31 -3.18
CA ASP A 375 -26.15 -12.70 -2.72
C ASP A 375 -26.00 -12.70 -1.20
N ARG A 376 -26.98 -13.25 -0.48
CA ARG A 376 -27.04 -13.28 0.99
C ARG A 376 -26.30 -14.47 1.61
N THR A 377 -25.59 -15.27 0.81
CA THR A 377 -24.76 -16.36 1.31
C THR A 377 -23.46 -15.77 1.89
N PRO A 378 -23.16 -15.98 3.19
CA PRO A 378 -21.91 -15.52 3.78
C PRO A 378 -20.70 -16.23 3.18
N GLY A 379 -19.57 -15.54 3.16
CA GLY A 379 -18.28 -16.11 2.79
C GLY A 379 -18.06 -16.28 1.29
N PRO A 380 -16.99 -17.01 0.93
CA PRO A 380 -16.55 -17.16 -0.45
C PRO A 380 -17.51 -18.01 -1.30
N LYS A 381 -17.34 -17.89 -2.61
CA LYS A 381 -17.99 -18.70 -3.65
C LYS A 381 -17.20 -19.97 -3.98
N SER A 382 -15.87 -19.93 -3.84
CA SER A 382 -14.95 -21.05 -4.13
C SER A 382 -13.65 -20.91 -3.34
N ASP A 383 -12.81 -21.94 -3.33
CA ASP A 383 -11.50 -21.96 -2.63
C ASP A 383 -10.33 -21.33 -3.41
N VAL A 384 -10.59 -20.43 -4.37
CA VAL A 384 -9.52 -19.81 -5.18
C VAL A 384 -8.95 -18.56 -4.49
N TYR A 385 -8.57 -18.71 -3.23
CA TYR A 385 -8.03 -17.64 -2.40
C TYR A 385 -7.01 -18.14 -1.36
N PRO A 386 -6.04 -17.30 -0.92
CA PRO A 386 -5.12 -17.65 0.13
C PRO A 386 -5.81 -17.77 1.48
N LYS A 387 -5.56 -18.86 2.20
CA LYS A 387 -6.07 -19.07 3.56
C LYS A 387 -5.08 -19.72 4.50
N ASP A 388 -5.32 -19.58 5.81
CA ASP A 388 -4.60 -20.34 6.84
C ASP A 388 -3.07 -20.22 6.71
N SER A 389 -2.60 -19.03 6.37
CA SER A 389 -1.21 -18.74 5.97
C SER A 389 -0.62 -17.64 6.86
N GLN A 390 0.69 -17.41 6.78
CA GLN A 390 1.36 -16.46 7.65
C GLN A 390 2.52 -15.69 7.00
N ALA A 391 2.68 -14.45 7.45
CA ALA A 391 3.88 -13.63 7.29
C ALA A 391 4.39 -13.29 8.70
N SER A 392 5.48 -13.93 9.14
CA SER A 392 5.97 -13.75 10.50
C SER A 392 7.47 -13.49 10.59
N ASP A 393 7.91 -12.69 11.56
CA ASP A 393 9.33 -12.43 11.79
C ASP A 393 10.08 -11.88 10.56
N ASN A 394 9.41 -11.11 9.69
CA ASN A 394 10.05 -10.47 8.54
C ASN A 394 10.47 -9.03 8.87
N LEU A 395 11.68 -8.67 8.45
CA LEU A 395 12.15 -7.28 8.45
C LEU A 395 11.92 -6.70 7.06
N ILE A 396 11.03 -5.70 6.97
CA ILE A 396 10.61 -5.10 5.70
C ILE A 396 10.90 -3.60 5.74
N HIS A 397 11.73 -3.09 4.84
CA HIS A 397 11.96 -1.66 4.77
C HIS A 397 12.40 -1.15 3.40
N ASP A 398 12.23 0.14 3.14
CA ASP A 398 12.64 0.77 1.87
C ASP A 398 12.03 0.08 0.63
N ILE A 399 10.74 -0.28 0.71
CA ILE A 399 10.00 -0.87 -0.40
C ILE A 399 9.11 0.16 -1.09
N GLY A 400 8.51 -0.19 -2.22
CA GLY A 400 7.72 0.76 -3.01
C GLY A 400 8.57 1.86 -3.64
N GLN A 401 9.80 1.51 -4.05
CA GLN A 401 10.73 2.44 -4.70
C GLN A 401 10.21 2.94 -6.06
N ILE A 402 9.27 2.21 -6.67
CA ILE A 402 8.63 2.55 -7.95
C ILE A 402 7.12 2.68 -7.77
N ASP A 403 6.48 1.61 -7.30
CA ASP A 403 5.06 1.56 -6.99
C ASP A 403 4.79 2.27 -5.65
N ARG A 404 4.15 3.44 -5.70
CA ARG A 404 3.84 4.23 -4.49
C ARG A 404 2.54 3.84 -3.80
N GLN A 405 1.82 2.87 -4.37
CA GLN A 405 0.73 2.15 -3.73
C GLN A 405 1.29 1.00 -2.86
N ALA A 406 2.53 0.55 -3.01
CA ALA A 406 3.09 -0.61 -2.31
C ALA A 406 2.97 -0.59 -0.76
N THR A 407 2.78 -1.78 -0.18
CA THR A 407 2.71 -2.02 1.27
C THR A 407 3.64 -3.16 1.70
N GLY A 408 3.97 -3.25 2.99
CA GLY A 408 4.77 -4.37 3.52
C GLY A 408 4.04 -5.70 3.41
N VAL A 409 2.81 -5.75 3.92
CA VAL A 409 1.91 -6.91 3.77
C VAL A 409 0.57 -6.47 3.19
N GLN A 410 0.20 -7.03 2.03
CA GLN A 410 -1.10 -6.83 1.38
C GLN A 410 -1.99 -8.06 1.58
N LEU A 411 -3.21 -7.85 2.05
CA LEU A 411 -4.27 -8.85 2.11
C LEU A 411 -5.42 -8.41 1.20
N SER A 412 -5.93 -9.29 0.34
CA SER A 412 -7.14 -9.04 -0.45
C SER A 412 -7.71 -10.37 -0.92
N MET A 413 -9.03 -10.56 -0.82
CA MET A 413 -9.64 -11.86 -1.16
C MET A 413 -8.91 -12.99 -0.43
N ALA A 414 -8.78 -12.92 0.89
CA ALA A 414 -7.99 -13.86 1.70
C ALA A 414 -8.67 -14.12 3.05
N ALA A 415 -8.31 -15.20 3.75
CA ALA A 415 -8.88 -15.49 5.07
C ALA A 415 -7.85 -16.08 6.05
N ARG A 416 -8.01 -15.82 7.35
CA ARG A 416 -7.20 -16.44 8.42
C ARG A 416 -5.69 -16.34 8.20
N ILE A 417 -5.26 -15.17 7.71
CA ILE A 417 -3.84 -14.84 7.54
C ILE A 417 -3.28 -14.29 8.84
N THR A 418 -2.18 -14.87 9.32
CA THR A 418 -1.45 -14.40 10.50
C THR A 418 -0.30 -13.50 10.07
N VAL A 419 -0.29 -12.25 10.53
CA VAL A 419 0.79 -11.28 10.34
C VAL A 419 1.39 -10.99 11.71
N ASP A 420 2.50 -11.64 12.04
CA ASP A 420 3.00 -11.68 13.42
C ASP A 420 4.49 -11.32 13.55
N HIS A 421 4.85 -10.48 14.53
CA HIS A 421 6.26 -10.13 14.81
C HIS A 421 7.04 -9.59 13.59
N ASN A 422 6.40 -8.81 12.70
CA ASN A 422 7.13 -8.14 11.60
C ASN A 422 7.58 -6.73 12.03
N SER A 423 8.74 -6.30 11.56
CA SER A 423 9.20 -4.90 11.66
C SER A 423 9.11 -4.28 10.27
N ILE A 424 8.26 -3.26 10.10
CA ILE A 424 7.93 -2.69 8.80
C ILE A 424 8.08 -1.18 8.83
N TYR A 425 8.96 -0.60 8.01
CA TYR A 425 9.18 0.85 8.01
C TYR A 425 9.71 1.43 6.71
N ARG A 426 9.72 2.77 6.60
CA ARG A 426 10.11 3.54 5.41
C ARG A 426 9.22 3.30 4.20
N MET A 427 7.90 3.40 4.39
CA MET A 427 6.89 3.06 3.38
C MET A 427 6.31 4.28 2.66
N PRO A 428 6.08 4.22 1.33
CA PRO A 428 5.37 5.28 0.63
C PRO A 428 3.89 5.35 1.04
N ARG A 429 3.30 4.20 1.41
CA ARG A 429 1.90 3.99 1.83
C ARG A 429 1.83 3.30 3.21
N ALA A 430 0.90 2.37 3.46
CA ALA A 430 0.88 1.60 4.72
C ALA A 430 2.03 0.61 4.83
N GLY A 431 2.26 0.14 6.06
CA GLY A 431 3.05 -1.07 6.29
C GLY A 431 2.23 -2.34 6.17
N ILE A 432 0.97 -2.34 6.62
CA ILE A 432 0.03 -3.46 6.48
C ILE A 432 -1.29 -2.94 5.93
N ASN A 433 -1.82 -3.60 4.89
CA ASN A 433 -3.10 -3.24 4.30
C ASN A 433 -4.03 -4.45 4.09
N ILE A 434 -5.33 -4.24 4.30
CA ILE A 434 -6.41 -5.11 3.84
C ILE A 434 -7.25 -4.38 2.79
N GLY A 435 -7.20 -4.85 1.55
CA GLY A 435 -7.76 -4.15 0.39
C GLY A 435 -9.29 -4.21 0.26
N ASP A 436 -9.94 -5.07 1.05
CA ASP A 436 -11.37 -5.37 1.03
C ASP A 436 -11.80 -6.02 2.36
N GLY A 437 -13.10 -6.25 2.57
CA GLY A 437 -13.60 -6.85 3.81
C GLY A 437 -13.73 -8.37 3.79
N THR A 438 -13.20 -9.04 2.77
CA THR A 438 -13.25 -10.51 2.66
C THR A 438 -12.10 -11.18 3.43
N TRP A 439 -12.18 -12.45 3.84
CA TRP A 439 -13.29 -12.96 4.66
C TRP A 439 -12.98 -12.93 6.16
N GLY A 440 -11.94 -12.18 6.53
CA GLY A 440 -11.53 -11.96 7.89
C GLY A 440 -10.82 -13.15 8.55
N GLY A 441 -10.92 -13.24 9.87
CA GLY A 441 -10.18 -14.20 10.68
C GLY A 441 -8.67 -13.93 10.75
N HIS A 442 -8.22 -12.82 10.15
CA HIS A 442 -6.82 -12.40 10.18
C HIS A 442 -6.37 -12.12 11.61
N ARG A 443 -5.13 -12.48 11.90
CA ARG A 443 -4.48 -12.21 13.19
C ARG A 443 -3.28 -11.33 12.95
N ILE A 444 -3.36 -10.08 13.33
CA ILE A 444 -2.30 -9.08 13.14
C ILE A 444 -1.75 -8.77 14.52
N THR A 445 -0.59 -9.35 14.85
CA THR A 445 -0.08 -9.34 16.22
C THR A 445 1.40 -9.02 16.35
N HIS A 446 1.79 -8.35 17.43
CA HIS A 446 3.21 -8.10 17.76
C HIS A 446 4.03 -7.39 16.67
N ASN A 447 3.40 -6.71 15.71
CA ASN A 447 4.12 -5.99 14.66
C ASN A 447 4.63 -4.62 15.16
N ASP A 448 5.78 -4.18 14.65
CA ASP A 448 6.33 -2.84 14.86
C ASP A 448 6.35 -2.10 13.53
N VAL A 449 5.37 -1.21 13.30
CA VAL A 449 5.12 -0.57 12.00
C VAL A 449 5.17 0.94 12.13
N PHE A 450 6.12 1.58 11.43
CA PHE A 450 6.37 3.01 11.57
C PHE A 450 6.98 3.66 10.32
N ASP A 451 7.08 5.00 10.30
CA ASP A 451 7.62 5.75 9.15
C ASP A 451 6.93 5.35 7.83
N THR A 452 5.60 5.39 7.89
CA THR A 452 4.68 5.06 6.81
C THR A 452 4.07 6.33 6.21
N VAL A 453 3.45 6.20 5.02
CA VAL A 453 2.76 7.30 4.34
C VAL A 453 3.73 8.46 4.05
N ARG A 454 4.99 8.15 3.72
CA ARG A 454 6.05 9.15 3.49
C ARG A 454 5.83 10.00 2.23
N MET A 455 5.05 9.49 1.28
CA MET A 455 4.87 10.11 -0.03
C MET A 455 3.40 10.32 -0.41
N THR A 456 2.50 9.55 0.18
CA THR A 456 1.05 9.57 -0.10
C THR A 456 0.30 10.26 1.03
N GLY A 457 -1.03 10.25 1.02
CA GLY A 457 -1.85 10.83 2.10
C GLY A 457 -3.18 10.10 2.28
N ASP A 458 -3.90 10.42 3.36
CA ASP A 458 -5.19 9.77 3.71
C ASP A 458 -5.05 8.25 3.87
N HIS A 459 -4.30 7.86 4.90
CA HIS A 459 -3.98 6.46 5.23
C HIS A 459 -3.37 6.34 6.62
N GLY A 460 -2.94 5.12 6.97
CA GLY A 460 -2.17 4.87 8.18
C GLY A 460 -1.05 3.85 8.07
N SER A 461 -0.39 3.58 9.21
CA SER A 461 0.57 2.47 9.33
C SER A 461 -0.11 1.12 9.09
N PHE A 462 -1.32 0.97 9.63
CA PHE A 462 -2.31 0.02 9.17
C PHE A 462 -3.40 0.76 8.37
N ASN A 463 -3.90 0.13 7.30
CA ASN A 463 -5.13 0.56 6.65
C ASN A 463 -6.02 -0.62 6.22
N SER A 464 -7.33 -0.41 6.15
CA SER A 464 -8.23 -1.34 5.48
C SER A 464 -9.41 -0.66 4.79
N TRP A 465 -9.95 -1.31 3.75
CA TRP A 465 -11.30 -1.05 3.25
C TRP A 465 -12.22 -2.23 3.49
N GLY A 466 -13.52 -1.97 3.61
CA GLY A 466 -14.61 -2.96 3.65
C GLY A 466 -15.72 -2.56 2.68
N ARG A 467 -15.32 -2.15 1.47
CA ARG A 467 -16.21 -1.78 0.36
C ARG A 467 -16.76 -3.06 -0.27
N ASP A 468 -17.48 -3.87 0.51
CA ASP A 468 -17.98 -5.19 0.14
C ASP A 468 -19.38 -5.13 -0.47
N ARG A 469 -19.96 -6.27 -0.89
CA ARG A 469 -21.23 -6.30 -1.65
C ARG A 469 -22.41 -5.55 -1.00
N PHE A 470 -22.38 -5.35 0.32
CA PHE A 470 -23.37 -4.57 1.06
C PHE A 470 -23.15 -3.04 0.98
N TRP A 471 -21.88 -2.60 1.01
CA TRP A 471 -21.49 -1.20 1.08
C TRP A 471 -21.89 -0.41 -0.17
N HIS A 472 -22.35 0.83 0.04
CA HIS A 472 -22.83 1.72 -1.01
C HIS A 472 -22.21 3.12 -0.87
N PRO A 473 -21.69 3.73 -1.96
CA PRO A 473 -21.00 5.03 -1.90
C PRO A 473 -21.94 6.24 -1.69
N ASP A 474 -23.22 6.11 -2.05
CA ASP A 474 -24.22 7.12 -1.69
C ASP A 474 -24.61 6.99 -0.22
N ARG A 475 -24.40 8.07 0.53
CA ARG A 475 -24.62 8.11 1.98
C ARG A 475 -26.08 7.83 2.36
N ALA A 476 -27.04 8.44 1.67
CA ALA A 476 -28.45 8.31 2.02
C ALA A 476 -28.92 6.86 1.81
N GLU A 477 -28.50 6.23 0.72
CA GLU A 477 -28.75 4.82 0.48
C GLU A 477 -28.08 3.91 1.52
N MET A 478 -26.83 4.21 1.89
CA MET A 478 -26.13 3.43 2.91
C MET A 478 -26.82 3.55 4.29
N ASP A 479 -27.30 4.74 4.65
CA ASP A 479 -28.11 4.96 5.86
C ASP A 479 -29.41 4.11 5.81
N ARG A 480 -30.10 4.05 4.66
CA ARG A 480 -31.30 3.20 4.49
C ARG A 480 -30.97 1.71 4.68
N ARG A 481 -29.86 1.24 4.11
CA ARG A 481 -29.40 -0.15 4.25
C ARG A 481 -29.02 -0.49 5.68
N ALA A 482 -28.24 0.36 6.35
CA ALA A 482 -27.85 0.16 7.73
C ALA A 482 -29.06 0.15 8.69
N ALA A 483 -30.09 0.95 8.40
CA ALA A 483 -31.31 0.98 9.18
C ALA A 483 -32.17 -0.28 9.03
N SER A 484 -32.20 -0.89 7.83
CA SER A 484 -33.10 -1.99 7.50
C SER A 484 -32.46 -3.38 7.55
N HIS A 485 -31.17 -3.48 7.20
CA HIS A 485 -30.45 -4.72 7.01
C HIS A 485 -28.98 -4.66 7.51
N PRO A 486 -28.72 -4.23 8.77
CA PRO A 486 -27.35 -4.12 9.28
C PRO A 486 -26.61 -5.46 9.32
N GLU A 487 -27.31 -6.60 9.36
CA GLU A 487 -26.74 -7.94 9.34
C GLU A 487 -25.95 -8.26 8.06
N LEU A 488 -26.27 -7.60 6.95
CA LEU A 488 -25.63 -7.87 5.67
C LEU A 488 -24.19 -7.35 5.58
N ALA A 489 -23.77 -6.49 6.52
CA ALA A 489 -22.38 -6.03 6.62
C ALA A 489 -21.39 -7.15 6.93
N LEU A 490 -21.85 -8.27 7.48
CA LEU A 490 -21.01 -9.42 7.86
C LEU A 490 -21.01 -10.55 6.82
N LEU A 491 -21.59 -10.33 5.63
CA LEU A 491 -21.59 -11.33 4.57
C LEU A 491 -20.19 -11.65 4.05
N ASP A 492 -19.36 -10.61 3.91
CA ASP A 492 -17.97 -10.74 3.47
C ASP A 492 -17.00 -10.68 4.64
N ALA A 493 -17.19 -9.77 5.61
CA ALA A 493 -16.44 -9.75 6.86
C ALA A 493 -16.91 -10.84 7.85
N VAL A 494 -16.76 -12.11 7.47
CA VAL A 494 -17.36 -13.27 8.17
C VAL A 494 -16.73 -13.51 9.53
N GLU A 495 -15.41 -13.69 9.56
CA GLU A 495 -14.68 -13.96 10.80
C GLU A 495 -14.04 -12.67 11.33
N PRO A 496 -14.05 -12.42 12.64
CA PRO A 496 -13.48 -11.19 13.19
C PRO A 496 -11.98 -11.10 12.91
N ILE A 497 -11.54 -9.93 12.44
CA ILE A 497 -10.13 -9.60 12.28
C ILE A 497 -9.60 -9.12 13.63
N VAL A 498 -8.52 -9.73 14.12
CA VAL A 498 -7.94 -9.42 15.42
C VAL A 498 -6.63 -8.66 15.25
N MET A 499 -6.57 -7.44 15.75
CA MET A 499 -5.35 -6.63 15.86
C MET A 499 -4.95 -6.53 17.32
N LYS A 500 -3.85 -7.19 17.70
CA LYS A 500 -3.47 -7.29 19.11
C LYS A 500 -1.98 -7.12 19.36
N ARG A 501 -1.61 -6.29 20.35
CA ARG A 501 -0.20 -6.09 20.74
C ARG A 501 0.70 -5.60 19.63
N ASN A 502 0.21 -4.72 18.76
CA ASN A 502 1.07 -4.07 17.76
C ASN A 502 1.50 -2.68 18.25
N ARG A 503 2.64 -2.22 17.74
CA ARG A 503 3.12 -0.85 17.87
C ARG A 503 3.03 -0.15 16.52
N TRP A 504 2.29 0.95 16.49
CA TRP A 504 1.98 1.71 15.28
C TRP A 504 2.46 3.16 15.40
N ARG A 505 3.05 3.69 14.33
CA ARG A 505 3.38 5.12 14.22
C ARG A 505 3.28 5.65 12.80
N CYS A 506 2.29 6.50 12.53
CA CYS A 506 2.16 7.24 11.29
C CYS A 506 2.19 8.75 11.56
N ASP A 507 3.21 9.44 11.04
CA ASP A 507 3.38 10.89 11.22
C ASP A 507 2.59 11.74 10.20
N HIS A 508 2.05 11.11 9.15
CA HIS A 508 1.37 11.79 8.03
C HIS A 508 -0.08 11.29 7.82
N GLY A 509 -0.67 10.67 8.85
CA GLY A 509 -1.98 10.04 8.77
C GLY A 509 -2.42 9.50 10.14
N TRP A 510 -3.02 8.31 10.15
CA TRP A 510 -3.43 7.62 11.37
C TRP A 510 -2.51 6.45 11.70
N ASP A 511 -2.36 6.09 12.97
CA ASP A 511 -1.60 4.89 13.33
C ASP A 511 -2.36 3.64 12.83
N VAL A 512 -3.67 3.63 13.06
CA VAL A 512 -4.61 2.64 12.51
C VAL A 512 -5.73 3.36 11.77
N ASP A 513 -5.86 3.05 10.48
CA ASP A 513 -6.88 3.60 9.59
C ASP A 513 -7.87 2.51 9.14
N LEU A 514 -9.02 2.38 9.83
CA LEU A 514 -10.14 1.62 9.28
C LEU A 514 -10.97 2.55 8.40
N ASP A 515 -10.82 2.40 7.09
CA ASP A 515 -11.46 3.26 6.10
C ASP A 515 -12.79 2.64 5.63
N ASP A 516 -13.36 3.17 4.54
CA ASP A 516 -14.71 2.88 4.02
C ASP A 516 -15.21 1.45 4.25
N GLY A 517 -16.23 1.32 5.10
CA GLY A 517 -16.98 0.08 5.28
C GLY A 517 -16.25 -1.03 6.06
N ALA A 518 -15.00 -0.82 6.51
CA ALA A 518 -14.24 -1.81 7.26
C ALA A 518 -15.02 -2.28 8.50
N SER A 519 -15.32 -3.58 8.56
CA SER A 519 -16.26 -4.17 9.52
C SER A 519 -15.70 -5.44 10.17
N ASN A 520 -16.25 -5.80 11.35
CA ASN A 520 -15.90 -7.00 12.12
C ASN A 520 -14.43 -7.05 12.59
N TYR A 521 -14.00 -6.02 13.34
CA TYR A 521 -12.65 -5.93 13.90
C TYR A 521 -12.66 -6.04 15.43
N VAL A 522 -11.62 -6.63 15.99
CA VAL A 522 -11.27 -6.59 17.41
C VAL A 522 -9.86 -6.00 17.53
N ILE A 523 -9.75 -4.77 18.03
CA ILE A 523 -8.51 -4.02 18.18
C ILE A 523 -8.21 -3.85 19.66
N GLU A 524 -7.25 -4.61 20.17
CA GLU A 524 -6.95 -4.63 21.61
C GLU A 524 -5.47 -4.66 21.96
N GLU A 525 -5.10 -4.05 23.09
CA GLU A 525 -3.71 -4.07 23.59
C GLU A 525 -2.69 -3.49 22.58
N ASN A 526 -3.07 -2.50 21.77
CA ASN A 526 -2.14 -1.86 20.83
C ASN A 526 -1.58 -0.55 21.39
N LEU A 527 -0.34 -0.24 20.98
CA LEU A 527 0.34 1.02 21.26
C LEU A 527 0.38 1.87 19.99
N MET A 528 -0.19 3.07 20.05
CA MET A 528 -0.29 4.03 18.96
C MET A 528 0.48 5.30 19.35
N LEU A 529 1.46 5.69 18.54
CA LEU A 529 2.49 6.67 18.92
C LEU A 529 2.35 8.04 18.23
N ALA A 530 1.36 8.24 17.36
CA ALA A 530 1.17 9.51 16.67
C ALA A 530 -0.29 9.73 16.26
N GLY A 531 -0.70 9.20 15.11
CA GLY A 531 -1.94 9.54 14.43
C GLY A 531 -3.22 9.01 15.07
N GLY A 532 -3.11 8.11 16.07
CA GLY A 532 -4.27 7.53 16.74
C GLY A 532 -5.06 6.57 15.85
N LEU A 533 -6.34 6.37 16.16
CA LEU A 533 -7.18 5.35 15.54
C LEU A 533 -8.39 5.97 14.83
N LYS A 534 -8.49 5.77 13.51
CA LYS A 534 -9.65 6.15 12.69
C LYS A 534 -10.58 4.96 12.47
N LEU A 535 -11.87 5.23 12.69
CA LEU A 535 -13.00 4.36 12.37
C LEU A 535 -13.93 5.09 11.41
N ARG A 536 -13.72 4.96 10.09
CA ARG A 536 -14.56 5.54 9.04
C ARG A 536 -15.61 4.52 8.57
N GLU A 537 -16.89 4.89 8.63
CA GLU A 537 -18.01 4.00 8.25
C GLU A 537 -17.89 2.62 8.91
N GLY A 538 -18.50 1.56 8.38
CA GLY A 538 -18.31 0.19 8.86
C GLY A 538 -19.19 -0.22 10.05
N PHE A 539 -19.02 -1.47 10.49
CA PHE A 539 -19.90 -2.15 11.43
C PHE A 539 -19.15 -3.11 12.37
N GLN A 540 -19.69 -3.31 13.58
CA GLN A 540 -19.32 -4.36 14.54
C GLN A 540 -17.83 -4.37 14.89
N ARG A 541 -17.24 -3.21 15.16
CA ARG A 541 -15.83 -3.11 15.58
C ARG A 541 -15.74 -2.93 17.08
N VAL A 542 -14.81 -3.64 17.71
CA VAL A 542 -14.54 -3.56 19.16
C VAL A 542 -13.12 -3.07 19.36
N VAL A 543 -12.98 -1.87 19.92
CA VAL A 543 -11.70 -1.23 20.20
C VAL A 543 -11.57 -1.08 21.72
N ARG A 544 -10.62 -1.80 22.32
CA ARG A 544 -10.45 -1.76 23.77
C ARG A 544 -9.03 -1.93 24.25
N ASN A 545 -8.73 -1.40 25.42
CA ASN A 545 -7.44 -1.66 26.09
C ASN A 545 -6.21 -1.21 25.27
N ASN A 546 -6.35 -0.14 24.47
CA ASN A 546 -5.25 0.43 23.68
C ASN A 546 -4.69 1.69 24.35
N ILE A 547 -3.46 2.06 23.99
CA ILE A 547 -2.82 3.32 24.41
C ILE A 547 -2.57 4.19 23.19
N LEU A 548 -3.17 5.39 23.17
CA LEU A 548 -3.02 6.37 22.10
C LEU A 548 -2.19 7.55 22.60
N VAL A 549 -0.88 7.47 22.44
CA VAL A 549 0.10 8.45 22.93
C VAL A 549 0.11 9.68 22.03
N ASN A 550 -0.16 10.86 22.61
CA ASN A 550 -0.33 12.13 21.88
C ASN A 550 -1.30 12.02 20.68
N GLY A 551 -2.18 11.03 20.69
CA GLY A 551 -3.14 10.74 19.65
C GLY A 551 -4.55 10.64 20.21
N SER A 552 -5.52 10.46 19.33
CA SER A 552 -6.93 10.42 19.70
C SER A 552 -7.72 9.40 18.89
N PHE A 553 -8.98 9.24 19.29
CA PHE A 553 -9.98 8.49 18.59
C PHE A 553 -10.68 9.35 17.52
N HIS A 554 -10.73 8.83 16.29
CA HIS A 554 -11.26 9.48 15.10
C HIS A 554 -12.48 8.71 14.54
N PRO A 555 -13.67 8.82 15.17
CA PRO A 555 -14.91 8.24 14.64
C PRO A 555 -15.45 9.11 13.51
N HIS A 556 -15.45 8.59 12.29
CA HIS A 556 -15.90 9.33 11.12
C HIS A 556 -17.10 8.64 10.47
N VAL A 557 -18.14 9.42 10.15
CA VAL A 557 -19.26 9.03 9.27
C VAL A 557 -19.97 7.73 9.68
N TRP A 558 -20.22 7.53 10.97
CA TRP A 558 -20.89 6.31 11.47
C TRP A 558 -22.36 6.19 11.06
N PHE A 559 -22.84 4.95 11.04
CA PHE A 559 -24.24 4.60 10.79
C PHE A 559 -24.95 4.28 12.10
N ASP A 560 -26.27 4.52 12.15
CA ASP A 560 -27.10 4.36 13.36
C ASP A 560 -27.02 2.96 14.00
N ASN A 561 -26.84 1.91 13.19
CA ASN A 561 -26.75 0.51 13.63
C ASN A 561 -25.33 -0.05 13.44
N GLY A 562 -24.29 0.79 13.53
CA GLY A 562 -22.90 0.36 13.39
C GLY A 562 -22.49 -0.68 14.43
N GLY A 563 -22.93 -0.54 15.68
CA GLY A 563 -22.65 -1.51 16.76
C GLY A 563 -21.23 -1.42 17.33
N ASP A 564 -20.48 -0.38 16.98
CA ASP A 564 -19.09 -0.21 17.40
C ASP A 564 -18.94 0.00 18.91
N VAL A 565 -17.80 -0.44 19.44
CA VAL A 565 -17.40 -0.28 20.84
C VAL A 565 -16.03 0.37 20.91
N PHE A 566 -15.91 1.42 21.72
CA PHE A 566 -14.65 2.07 22.05
C PHE A 566 -14.55 2.26 23.58
N GLU A 567 -13.87 1.33 24.25
CA GLU A 567 -13.87 1.27 25.72
C GLU A 567 -12.53 0.90 26.34
N SER A 568 -12.30 1.32 27.58
CA SER A 568 -11.11 0.95 28.35
C SER A 568 -9.80 1.34 27.65
N ASN A 569 -9.79 2.42 26.86
CA ASN A 569 -8.59 2.91 26.18
C ASN A 569 -7.98 4.08 26.95
N VAL A 570 -6.65 4.24 26.85
CA VAL A 570 -5.95 5.45 27.29
C VAL A 570 -5.84 6.39 26.09
N VAL A 571 -6.40 7.59 26.20
CA VAL A 571 -6.51 8.56 25.10
C VAL A 571 -5.93 9.91 25.54
N MET A 572 -4.94 10.40 24.79
CA MET A 572 -4.21 11.62 25.15
C MET A 572 -4.76 12.91 24.52
N GLY A 573 -5.70 12.82 23.58
CA GLY A 573 -6.39 13.99 23.01
C GLY A 573 -7.91 13.83 22.99
N ALA A 574 -8.64 14.94 22.86
CA ALA A 574 -10.09 14.92 22.68
C ALA A 574 -10.49 14.12 21.43
N HIS A 575 -11.58 13.37 21.52
CA HIS A 575 -12.18 12.66 20.39
C HIS A 575 -12.43 13.61 19.22
N GLN A 576 -12.17 13.13 18.00
CA GLN A 576 -12.23 13.90 16.76
C GLN A 576 -13.37 13.38 15.86
N PRO A 577 -14.65 13.57 16.25
CA PRO A 577 -15.77 13.06 15.47
C PRO A 577 -15.95 13.86 14.17
N VAL A 578 -16.22 13.15 13.07
CA VAL A 578 -16.62 13.76 11.81
C VAL A 578 -17.98 13.21 11.41
N GLU A 579 -18.99 14.08 11.34
CA GLU A 579 -20.35 13.74 10.90
C GLU A 579 -21.01 12.59 11.69
N ILE A 580 -20.81 12.57 13.00
CA ILE A 580 -21.42 11.60 13.92
C ILE A 580 -22.80 12.09 14.37
N LYS A 581 -23.85 11.38 13.96
CA LYS A 581 -25.23 11.62 14.42
C LYS A 581 -25.64 10.74 15.59
N ARG A 582 -25.14 9.50 15.58
CA ARG A 582 -25.37 8.51 16.62
C ARG A 582 -24.07 7.79 16.92
N TRP A 583 -23.84 7.55 18.20
CA TRP A 583 -22.72 6.75 18.67
C TRP A 583 -23.03 5.26 18.52
N GLY A 584 -21.96 4.46 18.49
CA GLY A 584 -22.03 3.00 18.42
C GLY A 584 -22.65 2.39 19.68
N ARG A 585 -22.52 1.08 19.83
CA ARG A 585 -23.03 0.36 21.00
C ARG A 585 -22.50 0.92 22.31
N SER A 586 -21.23 1.34 22.34
CA SER A 586 -20.65 2.01 23.51
C SER A 586 -19.39 2.81 23.17
N VAL A 587 -19.31 4.04 23.65
CA VAL A 587 -18.07 4.84 23.69
C VAL A 587 -17.95 5.33 25.12
N ASN A 588 -17.22 4.59 25.96
CA ASN A 588 -17.27 4.78 27.41
C ASN A 588 -16.09 4.15 28.14
N ARG A 589 -15.89 4.49 29.42
CA ARG A 589 -14.84 3.94 30.28
C ARG A 589 -13.45 4.12 29.65
N ASN A 590 -13.17 5.30 29.11
CA ASN A 590 -11.84 5.66 28.61
C ASN A 590 -11.09 6.48 29.66
N PHE A 591 -9.77 6.45 29.60
CA PHE A 591 -8.88 7.23 30.44
C PHE A 591 -8.32 8.41 29.63
N PHE A 592 -8.84 9.61 29.90
CA PHE A 592 -8.38 10.86 29.30
C PHE A 592 -7.23 11.47 30.10
N VAL A 593 -6.28 12.11 29.41
CA VAL A 593 -5.20 12.84 30.09
C VAL A 593 -5.64 14.20 30.62
N THR A 594 -6.71 14.79 30.05
CA THR A 594 -7.24 16.07 30.50
C THR A 594 -8.72 15.98 30.85
N GLU A 595 -9.10 16.74 31.88
CA GLU A 595 -10.49 16.90 32.31
C GLU A 595 -11.34 17.63 31.26
N ALA A 596 -10.72 18.53 30.48
CA ALA A 596 -11.40 19.28 29.42
C ALA A 596 -11.86 18.34 28.29
N ASP A 597 -10.98 17.44 27.84
CA ASP A 597 -11.30 16.48 26.79
C ASP A 597 -12.40 15.50 27.22
N LEU A 598 -12.36 15.04 28.48
CA LEU A 598 -13.42 14.21 29.05
C LEU A 598 -14.77 14.95 29.07
N ARG A 599 -14.80 16.20 29.51
CA ARG A 599 -16.04 17.00 29.54
C ARG A 599 -16.59 17.25 28.14
N ASP A 600 -15.73 17.46 27.15
CA ASP A 600 -16.10 17.63 25.75
C ASP A 600 -16.73 16.34 25.17
N ALA A 601 -16.18 15.16 25.53
CA ALA A 601 -16.78 13.87 25.19
C ALA A 601 -18.15 13.67 25.88
N GLN A 602 -18.23 13.96 27.18
CA GLN A 602 -19.47 13.87 27.97
C GLN A 602 -20.57 14.81 27.45
N ALA A 603 -20.21 16.02 27.01
CA ALA A 603 -21.15 16.96 26.40
C ALA A 603 -21.75 16.43 25.09
N ARG A 604 -21.07 15.48 24.42
CA ARG A 604 -21.57 14.77 23.24
C ARG A 604 -22.30 13.46 23.55
N GLY A 605 -22.51 13.15 24.83
CA GLY A 605 -23.25 11.98 25.28
C GLY A 605 -22.45 10.67 25.30
N THR A 606 -21.11 10.74 25.29
CA THR A 606 -20.23 9.57 25.47
C THR A 606 -19.51 9.64 26.83
N ASP A 607 -18.74 8.61 27.18
CA ASP A 607 -17.74 8.71 28.25
C ASP A 607 -18.29 9.07 29.64
N ALA A 608 -19.52 8.65 29.93
CA ALA A 608 -20.18 8.88 31.22
C ALA A 608 -19.43 8.26 32.41
N ASP A 609 -18.81 7.09 32.21
CA ASP A 609 -18.05 6.35 33.22
C ASP A 609 -16.51 6.44 33.01
N SER A 610 -16.09 7.35 32.14
CA SER A 610 -14.67 7.61 31.86
C SER A 610 -14.01 8.43 32.97
N VAL A 611 -12.68 8.44 33.01
CA VAL A 611 -11.89 9.15 34.03
C VAL A 611 -10.85 10.05 33.37
N ALA A 612 -10.47 11.13 34.05
CA ALA A 612 -9.37 12.00 33.63
C ALA A 612 -8.24 12.03 34.67
N GLY A 613 -6.99 12.17 34.21
CA GLY A 613 -5.81 12.27 35.06
C GLY A 613 -4.52 11.89 34.35
N ASP A 614 -3.40 11.89 35.08
CA ASP A 614 -2.10 11.50 34.53
C ASP A 614 -1.94 9.97 34.52
N PRO A 615 -1.70 9.31 33.37
CA PRO A 615 -1.41 7.88 33.30
C PRO A 615 -0.13 7.48 34.03
N ARG A 616 0.79 8.42 34.25
CA ARG A 616 2.12 8.22 34.86
C ARG A 616 2.88 7.08 34.18
N PHE A 617 3.13 7.23 32.89
CA PHE A 617 3.86 6.22 32.12
C PHE A 617 5.24 5.93 32.72
N ALA A 618 5.63 4.65 32.78
CA ALA A 618 6.83 4.20 33.49
C ALA A 618 8.14 4.78 32.93
N ALA A 619 8.36 4.69 31.62
CA ALA A 619 9.55 5.25 30.97
C ALA A 619 9.30 5.56 29.47
N PRO A 620 8.45 6.56 29.15
CA PRO A 620 8.03 6.82 27.77
C PRO A 620 9.20 7.20 26.84
N ALA A 621 10.24 7.85 27.36
CA ALA A 621 11.46 8.17 26.59
C ALA A 621 12.24 6.92 26.11
N LYS A 622 11.94 5.75 26.68
CA LYS A 622 12.50 4.44 26.29
C LYS A 622 11.48 3.56 25.57
N GLY A 623 10.30 4.09 25.26
CA GLY A 623 9.20 3.34 24.64
C GLY A 623 8.34 2.52 25.61
N ASP A 624 8.53 2.68 26.93
CA ASP A 624 7.72 2.00 27.94
C ASP A 624 6.56 2.90 28.40
N TYR A 625 5.38 2.60 27.87
CA TYR A 625 4.12 3.27 28.16
C TYR A 625 3.24 2.49 29.14
N THR A 626 3.85 1.69 30.02
CA THR A 626 3.13 1.05 31.13
C THR A 626 2.47 2.12 32.02
N VAL A 627 1.16 2.03 32.21
CA VAL A 627 0.37 2.95 33.04
C VAL A 627 0.59 2.59 34.52
N THR A 628 1.12 3.52 35.31
CA THR A 628 1.36 3.31 36.77
C THR A 628 0.30 3.97 37.65
N SER A 629 -0.68 4.66 37.06
CA SER A 629 -1.89 5.12 37.74
C SER A 629 -2.91 3.99 37.92
N GLU A 630 -2.56 2.97 38.70
CA GLU A 630 -3.34 1.73 38.90
C GLU A 630 -4.80 1.97 39.28
N ALA A 631 -5.07 2.92 40.19
CA ALA A 631 -6.44 3.23 40.60
C ALA A 631 -7.32 3.77 39.46
N LEU A 632 -6.75 4.59 38.56
CA LEU A 632 -7.48 5.13 37.41
C LEU A 632 -7.66 4.06 36.32
N ALA A 633 -6.60 3.29 36.05
CA ALA A 633 -6.66 2.16 35.11
C ALA A 633 -7.69 1.10 35.55
N ALA A 634 -7.73 0.74 36.83
CA ALA A 634 -8.68 -0.24 37.36
C ALA A 634 -10.14 0.23 37.26
N ARG A 635 -10.41 1.53 37.48
CA ARG A 635 -11.77 2.11 37.39
C ARG A 635 -12.41 1.94 36.02
N ILE A 636 -11.60 1.99 34.97
CA ILE A 636 -12.05 1.85 33.59
C ILE A 636 -11.80 0.46 33.01
N GLY A 637 -11.22 -0.46 33.78
CA GLY A 637 -10.93 -1.83 33.36
C GLY A 637 -9.74 -1.96 32.40
N PHE A 638 -8.83 -0.98 32.36
CA PHE A 638 -7.61 -1.07 31.57
C PHE A 638 -6.58 -1.99 32.25
N VAL A 639 -5.93 -2.82 31.43
CA VAL A 639 -4.91 -3.78 31.82
C VAL A 639 -3.66 -3.53 30.99
N ASN A 640 -2.52 -3.29 31.67
CA ASN A 640 -1.24 -3.17 30.99
C ASN A 640 -0.90 -4.44 30.19
N PHE A 641 -0.17 -4.25 29.10
CA PHE A 641 0.36 -5.31 28.24
C PHE A 641 1.87 -5.11 28.04
N PRO A 642 2.62 -6.13 27.56
CA PRO A 642 4.07 -6.02 27.38
C PRO A 642 4.47 -4.86 26.44
N MET A 643 5.50 -4.10 26.81
CA MET A 643 6.00 -2.94 26.04
C MET A 643 7.30 -3.24 25.27
N ASP A 644 7.77 -4.48 25.34
CA ASP A 644 9.06 -4.96 24.84
C ASP A 644 8.92 -6.11 23.82
N ASP A 645 7.70 -6.53 23.50
CA ASP A 645 7.38 -7.65 22.61
C ASP A 645 6.73 -7.16 21.30
N PHE A 646 7.51 -6.41 20.51
CA PHE A 646 7.13 -5.92 19.19
C PHE A 646 8.23 -6.17 18.16
N GLY A 647 7.82 -6.46 16.92
CA GLY A 647 8.70 -6.58 15.77
C GLY A 647 9.43 -7.92 15.71
N VAL A 648 10.46 -7.96 14.86
CA VAL A 648 11.19 -9.21 14.56
C VAL A 648 11.90 -9.79 15.79
N ARG A 649 11.78 -11.11 15.95
CA ARG A 649 12.47 -11.87 17.00
C ARG A 649 13.82 -12.46 16.58
N PRO A 650 14.03 -12.94 15.33
CA PRO A 650 15.31 -13.52 14.94
C PRO A 650 16.46 -12.56 15.20
N ALA A 651 17.48 -13.02 15.93
CA ALA A 651 18.59 -12.17 16.37
C ALA A 651 19.29 -11.44 15.20
N ARG A 652 19.42 -12.12 14.05
CA ARG A 652 19.95 -11.55 12.80
C ARG A 652 19.18 -10.32 12.35
N LEU A 653 17.84 -10.37 12.40
CA LEU A 653 16.97 -9.30 11.94
C LEU A 653 16.79 -8.23 13.00
N LYS A 654 16.66 -8.62 14.27
CA LYS A 654 16.56 -7.69 15.40
C LYS A 654 17.79 -6.78 15.53
N ALA A 655 18.96 -7.27 15.15
CA ALA A 655 20.19 -6.47 15.09
C ALA A 655 20.20 -5.41 13.96
N LEU A 656 19.37 -5.58 12.92
CA LEU A 656 19.23 -4.67 11.79
C LEU A 656 18.02 -3.73 11.90
N ALA A 657 16.98 -4.19 12.61
CA ALA A 657 15.72 -3.49 12.74
C ALA A 657 15.91 -2.14 13.44
N LEU A 658 15.29 -1.11 12.88
CA LEU A 658 15.14 0.17 13.55
C LEU A 658 13.93 0.17 14.49
N HIS A 659 13.82 1.21 15.31
CA HIS A 659 12.68 1.46 16.18
C HIS A 659 12.01 2.79 15.82
N PRO A 660 10.71 2.94 16.09
CA PRO A 660 10.04 4.22 15.92
C PRO A 660 10.62 5.27 16.88
N VAL A 661 10.40 6.53 16.54
CA VAL A 661 10.58 7.62 17.51
C VAL A 661 9.55 7.42 18.63
N PHE A 662 10.03 7.43 19.89
CA PHE A 662 9.17 7.36 21.06
C PHE A 662 8.72 8.78 21.46
N PRO A 663 7.43 9.14 21.26
CA PRO A 663 6.94 10.45 21.63
C PRO A 663 6.97 10.65 23.15
N VAL A 664 7.44 11.81 23.58
CA VAL A 664 7.25 12.24 24.97
C VAL A 664 5.78 12.64 25.15
N PRO A 665 5.07 12.12 26.16
CA PRO A 665 3.71 12.51 26.49
C PRO A 665 3.61 14.03 26.66
N GLN A 666 2.70 14.66 25.93
CA GLN A 666 2.46 16.10 26.00
C GLN A 666 0.95 16.36 26.01
N GLN A 667 0.53 17.41 26.72
CA GLN A 667 -0.85 17.88 26.63
C GLN A 667 -1.05 18.53 25.27
N LEU A 668 -2.00 17.99 24.51
CA LEU A 668 -2.36 18.53 23.21
C LEU A 668 -3.28 19.73 23.41
N SER A 669 -2.86 20.91 22.96
CA SER A 669 -3.74 22.07 22.84
C SER A 669 -4.48 21.98 21.51
N GLN A 670 -5.81 21.81 21.54
CA GLN A 670 -6.61 21.88 20.33
C GLN A 670 -6.91 23.33 19.98
N THR A 671 -6.65 23.71 18.72
CA THR A 671 -7.14 24.97 18.17
C THR A 671 -8.65 24.87 18.02
N ALA A 672 -9.39 25.82 18.59
CA ALA A 672 -10.84 25.85 18.42
C ALA A 672 -11.18 25.94 16.91
N PRO A 673 -12.14 25.14 16.41
CA PRO A 673 -12.55 25.21 15.03
C PRO A 673 -13.10 26.59 14.70
N ARG A 674 -12.93 27.04 13.45
CA ARG A 674 -13.51 28.33 13.04
C ARG A 674 -15.03 28.25 13.13
N ALA A 675 -15.62 29.31 13.67
CA ALA A 675 -17.07 29.43 13.73
C ALA A 675 -17.69 29.36 12.33
N ALA A 676 -18.82 28.66 12.23
CA ALA A 676 -19.59 28.62 11.01
C ALA A 676 -20.07 30.03 10.62
N GLN A 677 -20.05 30.34 9.33
CA GLN A 677 -20.47 31.62 8.78
C GLN A 677 -21.71 31.44 7.92
N GLN A 678 -22.60 32.43 7.96
CA GLN A 678 -23.84 32.43 7.19
C GLN A 678 -23.65 33.18 5.88
N LEU A 679 -24.05 32.59 4.75
CA LEU A 679 -23.99 33.22 3.44
C LEU A 679 -25.14 32.72 2.55
N HIS A 680 -26.05 33.60 2.14
CA HIS A 680 -27.16 33.29 1.23
C HIS A 680 -27.99 32.06 1.64
N GLY A 681 -28.26 31.89 2.94
CA GLY A 681 -29.00 30.75 3.50
C GLY A 681 -28.17 29.47 3.64
N LEU A 682 -26.85 29.56 3.51
CA LEU A 682 -25.92 28.46 3.81
C LEU A 682 -25.21 28.72 5.13
N SER A 683 -25.09 27.68 5.95
CA SER A 683 -24.12 27.65 7.04
C SER A 683 -22.86 26.95 6.55
N LEU A 684 -21.71 27.65 6.57
CA LEU A 684 -20.47 27.20 5.95
C LEU A 684 -19.32 27.20 6.95
N LYS A 685 -18.40 26.24 6.81
CA LYS A 685 -17.08 26.31 7.44
C LYS A 685 -15.97 25.81 6.51
N PRO A 686 -14.72 26.28 6.66
CA PRO A 686 -13.58 25.69 5.96
C PRO A 686 -13.34 24.22 6.34
N VAL A 687 -12.72 23.46 5.45
CA VAL A 687 -12.10 22.16 5.77
C VAL A 687 -10.79 22.43 6.53
N GLU A 688 -10.66 21.91 7.76
CA GLU A 688 -9.55 22.25 8.66
C GLU A 688 -8.78 21.02 9.17
N THR A 689 -9.42 19.84 9.19
CA THR A 689 -8.82 18.61 9.74
C THR A 689 -8.56 17.55 8.67
N LEU A 690 -7.65 16.61 8.97
CA LEU A 690 -7.43 15.43 8.10
C LEU A 690 -8.68 14.56 8.03
N GLY A 691 -9.45 14.47 9.12
CA GLY A 691 -10.69 13.71 9.15
C GLY A 691 -11.76 14.29 8.23
N GLU A 692 -11.90 15.61 8.19
CA GLU A 692 -12.81 16.30 7.26
C GLU A 692 -12.37 16.14 5.81
N GLN A 693 -11.06 16.27 5.53
CA GLN A 693 -10.49 16.00 4.21
C GLN A 693 -10.83 14.58 3.74
N SER A 694 -10.59 13.58 4.59
CA SER A 694 -10.85 12.16 4.32
C SER A 694 -12.34 11.88 4.13
N ALA A 695 -13.20 12.40 5.02
CA ALA A 695 -14.65 12.21 4.92
C ALA A 695 -15.22 12.76 3.61
N ALA A 696 -14.72 13.92 3.16
CA ALA A 696 -15.13 14.56 1.91
C ALA A 696 -14.47 13.97 0.65
N GLY A 697 -13.42 13.16 0.78
CA GLY A 697 -12.68 12.60 -0.37
C GLY A 697 -11.83 13.65 -1.09
N LEU A 698 -11.10 14.47 -0.34
CA LEU A 698 -10.30 15.58 -0.85
C LEU A 698 -8.79 15.27 -0.82
N GLY A 699 -8.05 15.82 -1.78
CA GLY A 699 -6.59 15.72 -1.82
C GLY A 699 -5.87 16.64 -0.83
N ASP A 700 -6.53 17.72 -0.41
CA ASP A 700 -6.00 18.72 0.52
C ASP A 700 -7.11 19.18 1.48
N LYS A 701 -6.71 19.80 2.60
CA LYS A 701 -7.62 20.50 3.53
C LYS A 701 -8.07 21.83 2.92
N ALA A 702 -8.91 21.74 1.90
CA ALA A 702 -9.34 22.85 1.05
C ALA A 702 -10.84 22.77 0.80
N GLY A 703 -11.49 23.91 0.56
CA GLY A 703 -12.93 23.98 0.37
C GLY A 703 -13.73 24.46 1.57
N LEU A 704 -15.02 24.66 1.33
CA LEU A 704 -16.04 25.04 2.32
C LEU A 704 -17.08 23.94 2.46
N ILE A 705 -17.19 23.35 3.65
CA ILE A 705 -18.23 22.38 4.01
C ILE A 705 -19.56 23.12 4.22
N VAL A 706 -20.61 22.65 3.56
CA VAL A 706 -21.99 23.06 3.76
C VAL A 706 -22.57 22.31 4.97
N LEU A 707 -22.75 23.01 6.08
CA LEU A 707 -23.31 22.43 7.30
C LEU A 707 -24.84 22.35 7.26
N SER A 708 -25.49 23.39 6.72
CA SER A 708 -26.94 23.45 6.54
C SER A 708 -27.31 24.34 5.35
N VAL A 709 -28.51 24.12 4.82
CA VAL A 709 -29.09 24.90 3.73
C VAL A 709 -30.52 25.27 4.10
N ASP A 710 -30.81 26.57 4.15
CA ASP A 710 -32.14 27.10 4.43
C ASP A 710 -33.09 26.85 3.25
N ALA A 711 -34.30 26.40 3.54
CA ALA A 711 -35.31 26.16 2.52
C ALA A 711 -35.67 27.47 1.77
N GLY A 712 -35.76 27.38 0.43
CA GLY A 712 -36.08 28.54 -0.43
C GLY A 712 -34.93 29.54 -0.63
N SER A 713 -33.76 29.30 -0.05
CA SER A 713 -32.56 30.13 -0.25
C SER A 713 -31.97 29.98 -1.67
N PRO A 714 -31.13 30.93 -2.13
CA PRO A 714 -30.35 30.76 -3.36
C PRO A 714 -29.49 29.50 -3.36
N GLY A 715 -28.94 29.11 -2.19
CA GLY A 715 -28.20 27.86 -2.05
C GLY A 715 -29.07 26.62 -2.30
N ALA A 716 -30.29 26.60 -1.76
CA ALA A 716 -31.26 25.53 -2.05
C ALA A 716 -31.65 25.50 -3.54
N ALA A 717 -31.86 26.67 -4.16
CA ALA A 717 -32.18 26.77 -5.59
C ALA A 717 -31.02 26.31 -6.49
N ALA A 718 -29.76 26.49 -6.07
CA ALA A 718 -28.58 25.95 -6.73
C ALA A 718 -28.43 24.42 -6.55
N GLY A 719 -29.25 23.80 -5.70
CA GLY A 719 -29.22 22.37 -5.41
C GLY A 719 -28.11 21.94 -4.44
N LEU A 720 -27.53 22.88 -3.68
CA LEU A 720 -26.59 22.57 -2.60
C LEU A 720 -27.30 21.79 -1.49
N GLN A 721 -26.56 20.88 -0.86
CA GLN A 721 -27.04 20.01 0.20
C GLN A 721 -26.06 20.06 1.38
N PRO A 722 -26.52 19.80 2.61
CA PRO A 722 -25.61 19.54 3.71
C PRO A 722 -24.60 18.44 3.34
N ARG A 723 -23.35 18.60 3.79
CA ARG A 723 -22.17 17.77 3.49
C ARG A 723 -21.51 17.99 2.13
N ASP A 724 -22.09 18.83 1.28
CA ASP A 724 -21.37 19.30 0.10
C ASP A 724 -20.11 20.06 0.51
N VAL A 725 -19.03 19.90 -0.25
CA VAL A 725 -17.85 20.77 -0.13
C VAL A 725 -17.69 21.60 -1.38
N ILE A 726 -17.82 22.92 -1.25
CA ILE A 726 -17.56 23.86 -2.34
C ILE A 726 -16.05 24.04 -2.44
N VAL A 727 -15.43 23.59 -3.54
CA VAL A 727 -13.97 23.60 -3.70
C VAL A 727 -13.47 24.63 -4.71
N GLY A 728 -14.35 25.15 -5.57
CA GLY A 728 -13.97 26.14 -6.56
C GLY A 728 -15.09 26.60 -7.47
N ALA A 729 -14.74 27.45 -8.43
CA ALA A 729 -15.57 27.86 -9.55
C ALA A 729 -14.69 28.15 -10.77
N GLY A 730 -14.85 27.40 -11.86
CA GLY A 730 -13.92 27.43 -12.98
C GLY A 730 -12.48 27.11 -12.54
N LEU A 731 -11.55 28.05 -12.77
CA LEU A 731 -10.14 27.93 -12.36
C LEU A 731 -9.85 28.49 -10.96
N GLN A 732 -10.82 29.12 -10.30
CA GLN A 732 -10.63 29.75 -9.00
C GLN A 732 -10.94 28.76 -7.88
N ALA A 733 -9.95 28.48 -7.04
CA ALA A 733 -10.15 27.71 -5.80
C ALA A 733 -10.92 28.53 -4.76
N ILE A 734 -11.75 27.86 -3.96
CA ILE A 734 -12.55 28.47 -2.89
C ILE A 734 -12.19 27.78 -1.58
N ASN A 735 -11.60 28.51 -0.63
CA ASN A 735 -11.17 27.98 0.68
C ASN A 735 -11.73 28.77 1.88
N ASP A 736 -12.42 29.87 1.62
CA ASP A 736 -12.99 30.74 2.63
C ASP A 736 -14.27 31.41 2.13
N VAL A 737 -15.12 31.79 3.07
CA VAL A 737 -16.45 32.34 2.79
C VAL A 737 -16.36 33.72 2.12
N ALA A 738 -15.31 34.49 2.39
CA ALA A 738 -15.10 35.80 1.77
C ALA A 738 -14.88 35.68 0.26
N THR A 739 -14.09 34.70 -0.17
CA THR A 739 -13.83 34.41 -1.58
C THR A 739 -15.12 33.98 -2.29
N LEU A 740 -15.90 33.08 -1.67
CA LEU A 740 -17.20 32.68 -2.21
C LEU A 740 -18.15 33.89 -2.29
N GLN A 741 -18.25 34.68 -1.22
CA GLN A 741 -19.10 35.87 -1.19
C GLN A 741 -18.74 36.87 -2.29
N ALA A 742 -17.46 37.16 -2.50
CA ALA A 742 -16.99 38.07 -3.55
C ALA A 742 -17.38 37.57 -4.95
N LEU A 743 -17.27 36.26 -5.18
CA LEU A 743 -17.64 35.63 -6.45
C LEU A 743 -19.16 35.74 -6.71
N LEU A 744 -19.98 35.43 -5.70
CA LEU A 744 -21.44 35.48 -5.80
C LEU A 744 -21.97 36.93 -5.90
N ALA A 745 -21.28 37.90 -5.30
CA ALA A 745 -21.63 39.32 -5.37
C ALA A 745 -21.57 39.91 -6.79
N THR A 746 -20.94 39.24 -7.75
CA THR A 746 -20.96 39.64 -9.17
C THR A 746 -22.37 39.62 -9.78
N GLY A 747 -23.32 38.93 -9.13
CA GLY A 747 -24.71 38.81 -9.55
C GLY A 747 -24.90 37.99 -10.83
N ARG A 748 -23.81 37.42 -11.39
CA ARG A 748 -23.84 36.52 -12.54
C ARG A 748 -24.15 35.11 -12.08
N SER A 749 -24.58 34.27 -13.02
CA SER A 749 -24.60 32.83 -12.76
C SER A 749 -23.16 32.34 -12.66
N VAL A 750 -22.90 31.45 -11.70
CA VAL A 750 -21.56 30.92 -11.39
C VAL A 750 -21.64 29.40 -11.35
N ASP A 751 -20.78 28.71 -12.08
CA ASP A 751 -20.67 27.26 -12.00
C ASP A 751 -19.73 26.90 -10.85
N LEU A 752 -20.32 26.47 -9.74
CA LEU A 752 -19.61 26.01 -8.55
C LEU A 752 -19.17 24.55 -8.75
N ILE A 753 -17.91 24.28 -8.44
CA ILE A 753 -17.37 22.93 -8.35
C ILE A 753 -17.58 22.46 -6.91
N VAL A 754 -18.36 21.40 -6.77
CA VAL A 754 -18.77 20.83 -5.48
C VAL A 754 -18.34 19.38 -5.40
N VAL A 755 -17.87 18.95 -4.24
CA VAL A 755 -17.64 17.55 -3.93
C VAL A 755 -18.81 17.04 -3.10
N ARG A 756 -19.52 16.03 -3.62
CA ARG A 756 -20.64 15.35 -2.99
C ARG A 756 -20.43 13.86 -3.05
N ASN A 757 -20.52 13.16 -1.92
CA ASN A 757 -20.24 11.71 -1.84
C ASN A 757 -18.88 11.34 -2.48
N GLN A 758 -17.87 12.17 -2.24
CA GLN A 758 -16.51 12.07 -2.82
C GLN A 758 -16.43 12.15 -4.36
N ALA A 759 -17.52 12.56 -5.02
CA ALA A 759 -17.57 12.83 -6.45
C ALA A 759 -17.61 14.34 -6.72
N ARG A 760 -16.83 14.79 -7.69
CA ARG A 760 -16.91 16.18 -8.18
C ARG A 760 -18.14 16.34 -9.08
N THR A 761 -18.92 17.37 -8.82
CA THR A 761 -20.07 17.79 -9.63
C THR A 761 -20.05 19.30 -9.83
N SER A 762 -20.71 19.78 -10.88
CA SER A 762 -20.90 21.20 -11.15
C SER A 762 -22.32 21.60 -10.80
N LEU A 763 -22.49 22.59 -9.94
CA LEU A 763 -23.78 23.16 -9.59
C LEU A 763 -23.83 24.61 -10.05
N GLN A 764 -24.90 24.97 -10.75
CA GLN A 764 -25.08 26.32 -11.24
C GLN A 764 -25.72 27.19 -10.15
N TRP A 765 -24.98 28.18 -9.66
CA TRP A 765 -25.51 29.21 -8.78
C TRP A 765 -26.41 30.16 -9.59
N PRO A 766 -27.63 30.46 -9.09
CA PRO A 766 -28.58 31.28 -9.82
C PRO A 766 -28.11 32.73 -9.95
N ARG A 767 -28.45 33.37 -11.07
CA ARG A 767 -28.28 34.82 -11.25
C ARG A 767 -29.15 35.55 -10.24
N ALA A 768 -28.66 36.62 -9.62
CA ALA A 768 -29.49 37.47 -8.77
C ALA A 768 -30.65 38.05 -9.60
N ALA A 769 -31.89 37.92 -9.12
CA ALA A 769 -33.04 38.54 -9.75
C ALA A 769 -32.84 40.06 -9.78
N ALA A 770 -32.99 40.69 -10.95
CA ALA A 770 -32.99 42.15 -11.04
C ALA A 770 -34.12 42.66 -10.15
N SER A 771 -33.81 43.44 -9.12
CA SER A 771 -34.85 44.02 -8.26
C SER A 771 -35.75 44.90 -9.13
N SER A 772 -36.98 44.47 -9.37
CA SER A 772 -38.03 45.34 -9.89
C SER A 772 -38.50 46.25 -8.75
N ALA A 773 -37.62 47.14 -8.30
CA ALA A 773 -38.05 48.35 -7.61
C ALA A 773 -38.60 49.27 -8.70
N ASN A 774 -39.89 49.14 -8.98
CA ASN A 774 -40.62 50.21 -9.66
C ASN A 774 -40.51 51.46 -8.77
N PRO A 775 -39.85 52.55 -9.21
CA PRO A 775 -39.99 53.81 -8.52
C PRO A 775 -41.41 54.31 -8.81
N THR A 776 -42.29 54.23 -7.83
CA THR A 776 -43.48 55.09 -7.82
C THR A 776 -42.97 56.53 -7.73
N ASN A 777 -43.00 57.23 -8.87
CA ASN A 777 -42.76 58.67 -8.98
C ASN A 777 -44.06 59.43 -8.61
N PRO A 778 -43.96 60.72 -8.24
CA PRO A 778 -44.57 61.35 -7.05
C PRO A 778 -46.09 61.52 -7.06
#